data_AF-A0A818G7P5-F1
#
_entry.id   AF-A0A818G7P5-F1
#
_cell.length_a   1.000
_cell.length_b   1.000
_cell.length_c   1.000
_cell.angle_alpha   90.00
_cell.angle_beta   90.00
_cell.angle_gamma   90.00
#
_symmetry.space_group_name_H-M   'P 1'
#
loop_
_entity.id
_entity.type
_entity.pdbx_description
1 polymer ?
#
loop_
_entity_poly.entity_id
_entity_poly.type
_entity_poly.pdbx_seq_one_letter_code
_entity_poly.pdbx_strand_id
1 'polypeptide(L)'
;MSNNIQKTSYREQITTIPDTEYEQVIAERYLFASFANESTAWSILKNINYVWQVISLPQYHSQASEGVWLLSEVMNKNDELHSSSSQFQMSWMSLSANGALVVLPEINVKNNNSLLVSSHNEMTASSYSAALITPDDVQLMLCNQSDATACRIVQTISFPSVLFHTTKINDGLFVEDLGLAGWLYIASDSGLHGLDLLTLSISPYLHGINVSVSSLARSSQRRTIFVGSETTLWIQQYDDGNEGWRFEHINAFIDAPITSLAYNDVQDKLWIGQNTGITLLSPIVMSMGRLHWYFSRLAGQISNPGSDIGYLPFANITTLSVSHSKLSESRVWIGGVHGVMRFDSNTSDLNAWRVFNSARYMPNRESQVNVSSLAILSRSNDISDHIGSAAVAVTNRGLAVFRFEKWTLSQKAEHFQRFLDQPGRHDKYGLVSSCKMSSWGDIRTCMKGPDDNDGLWTSMYLASQVFRYAVIRDSTIKIQAWKHFEALELLNQVSGILGYPGRSFAKRTDFPPTIDWYPSPIYSNLQFKGDTSSDEIVGHEFIYPLVHDLLADNDSERQRAYILTFNITNHILTHDWYLVGENHTHTTWGIWNPIQVNNDSFYQETRGLNSLQILAFLLQTYAYSGDERFLDGAYLLTESYKYDVNLINEKTIAVCDNSYSDDELAYLSYFTLVHAFHSVASSTSLSPKQKEHAQKLIDHLLEYMKVGLNLSHKYKQMEKSPFYNFIYCYVSGQVNQTQYLFKKHNLSSAKSSDFDCSSLSKDGIWYMQRWPLELINWQQFNSDRLDVQINVPAYCNSSLASLQMLPPDERSSEKWNGNVYDLDDGTGFSEDDPAAFLLSYWGMRYFNLLG
;
A
#
# COMPACT_ATOMS: atom_id res chain seq x y z
N MET A 1 -46.22 45.49 -3.96
CA MET A 1 -46.51 44.45 -2.95
C MET A 1 -45.98 43.13 -3.48
N SER A 2 -44.94 42.67 -2.81
CA SER A 2 -44.29 41.37 -2.93
C SER A 2 -45.29 40.22 -2.79
N ASN A 3 -45.11 39.15 -3.56
CA ASN A 3 -45.35 37.82 -3.03
C ASN A 3 -44.36 36.82 -3.62
N ASN A 4 -43.52 36.32 -2.72
CA ASN A 4 -42.58 35.23 -2.87
C ASN A 4 -43.31 33.94 -3.26
N ILE A 5 -42.80 33.27 -4.29
CA ILE A 5 -42.95 31.82 -4.43
C ILE A 5 -41.56 31.25 -4.20
N GLN A 6 -41.35 30.68 -3.01
CA GLN A 6 -40.20 29.86 -2.68
C GLN A 6 -40.12 28.70 -3.67
N LYS A 7 -39.12 28.72 -4.55
CA LYS A 7 -38.60 27.50 -5.16
C LYS A 7 -37.66 26.85 -4.14
N THR A 8 -38.20 25.94 -3.34
CA THR A 8 -37.39 24.92 -2.65
C THR A 8 -36.84 23.95 -3.69
N SER A 9 -35.66 24.27 -4.20
CA SER A 9 -34.82 23.36 -4.98
C SER A 9 -34.04 22.48 -4.00
N TYR A 10 -34.50 21.25 -3.78
CA TYR A 10 -33.65 20.20 -3.21
C TYR A 10 -32.54 19.88 -4.23
N ARG A 11 -31.41 20.57 -4.12
CA ARG A 11 -30.13 20.18 -4.74
C ARG A 11 -29.42 19.29 -3.72
N GLU A 12 -29.58 17.98 -3.82
CA GLU A 12 -28.57 17.07 -3.29
C GLU A 12 -27.38 17.13 -4.26
N GLN A 13 -26.52 18.14 -4.09
CA GLN A 13 -25.19 18.13 -4.70
C GLN A 13 -24.35 17.12 -3.92
N ILE A 14 -23.64 16.24 -4.63
CA ILE A 14 -22.58 15.43 -4.00
C ILE A 14 -21.63 16.39 -3.30
N THR A 15 -21.53 16.29 -1.98
CA THR A 15 -20.58 17.07 -1.19
C THR A 15 -19.19 16.53 -1.47
N THR A 16 -18.35 17.33 -2.11
CA THR A 16 -16.94 17.02 -2.35
C THR A 16 -16.25 16.68 -1.03
N ILE A 17 -15.51 15.57 -1.01
CA ILE A 17 -14.78 15.12 0.16
C ILE A 17 -13.45 15.88 0.23
N PRO A 18 -13.11 16.55 1.34
CA PRO A 18 -11.86 17.28 1.44
C PRO A 18 -10.64 16.35 1.39
N ASP A 19 -9.55 16.81 0.77
CA ASP A 19 -8.25 16.17 0.87
C ASP A 19 -7.65 16.42 2.26
N THR A 20 -7.85 15.47 3.17
CA THR A 20 -7.40 15.57 4.56
C THR A 20 -6.07 14.86 4.76
N GLU A 21 -5.27 15.36 5.70
CA GLU A 21 -4.04 14.69 6.11
C GLU A 21 -4.30 13.27 6.62
N TYR A 22 -3.47 12.34 6.19
CA TYR A 22 -3.42 10.95 6.63
C TYR A 22 -1.99 10.53 6.92
N GLU A 23 -1.83 9.37 7.54
CA GLU A 23 -0.52 8.84 7.89
C GLU A 23 0.07 7.99 6.76
N GLN A 24 1.10 8.52 6.10
CA GLN A 24 1.88 7.86 5.05
C GLN A 24 3.10 7.17 5.65
N VAL A 25 3.35 5.93 5.23
CA VAL A 25 4.51 5.14 5.68
C VAL A 25 5.69 5.37 4.75
N ILE A 26 6.86 5.63 5.34
CA ILE A 26 8.17 5.66 4.68
C ILE A 26 9.01 4.53 5.29
N ALA A 27 9.51 3.61 4.46
CA ALA A 27 10.26 2.45 4.90
C ALA A 27 11.69 2.43 4.34
N GLU A 28 12.67 2.47 5.23
CA GLU A 28 14.09 2.33 4.90
C GLU A 28 14.61 0.97 5.34
N ARG A 29 15.51 0.41 4.52
CA ARG A 29 16.09 -0.91 4.70
C ARG A 29 17.61 -0.79 4.71
N TYR A 30 18.22 -1.33 5.76
CA TYR A 30 19.67 -1.35 5.96
C TYR A 30 20.14 -2.80 6.07
N LEU A 31 20.97 -3.27 5.14
CA LEU A 31 21.60 -4.59 5.20
C LEU A 31 22.80 -4.60 6.15
N PHE A 32 22.99 -5.71 6.86
CA PHE A 32 24.27 -5.96 7.53
C PHE A 32 25.38 -6.24 6.51
N ALA A 33 26.63 -6.03 6.91
CA ALA A 33 27.79 -6.16 6.03
C ALA A 33 27.89 -7.56 5.38
N SER A 34 27.54 -8.61 6.12
CA SER A 34 27.50 -10.01 5.67
C SER A 34 26.49 -10.26 4.54
N PHE A 35 25.47 -9.41 4.41
CA PHE A 35 24.39 -9.52 3.42
C PHE A 35 24.44 -8.41 2.36
N ALA A 36 25.55 -7.67 2.26
CA ALA A 36 25.71 -6.54 1.35
C ALA A 36 25.40 -6.85 -0.14
N ASN A 37 25.53 -8.11 -0.56
CA ASN A 37 25.30 -8.54 -1.94
C ASN A 37 23.82 -8.87 -2.24
N GLU A 38 22.94 -8.83 -1.23
CA GLU A 38 21.54 -9.19 -1.40
C GLU A 38 20.70 -8.12 -2.09
N SER A 39 21.11 -6.87 -2.09
CA SER A 39 20.43 -5.83 -2.84
C SER A 39 21.36 -4.66 -3.00
N THR A 40 21.50 -4.17 -4.22
CA THR A 40 22.21 -2.91 -4.48
C THR A 40 21.33 -1.70 -4.18
N ALA A 41 20.03 -1.90 -3.95
CA ALA A 41 19.06 -0.85 -3.69
C ALA A 41 19.02 -0.40 -2.23
N TRP A 42 19.40 -1.27 -1.30
CA TRP A 42 19.35 -1.00 0.14
C TRP A 42 20.69 -0.49 0.67
N SER A 43 20.63 0.33 1.71
CA SER A 43 21.83 0.86 2.36
C SER A 43 22.56 -0.27 3.11
N ILE A 44 23.89 -0.18 3.21
CA ILE A 44 24.70 -1.21 3.88
C ILE A 44 25.34 -0.63 5.15
N LEU A 45 25.18 -1.31 6.28
CA LEU A 45 25.89 -1.03 7.52
C LEU A 45 27.29 -1.67 7.47
N LYS A 46 28.23 -1.01 6.77
CA LYS A 46 29.52 -1.58 6.32
C LYS A 46 30.42 -2.25 7.37
N ASN A 47 30.22 -1.99 8.66
CA ASN A 47 31.04 -2.57 9.75
C ASN A 47 30.24 -3.41 10.75
N ILE A 48 28.94 -3.57 10.54
CA ILE A 48 28.04 -4.30 11.44
C ILE A 48 27.73 -5.66 10.80
N ASN A 49 28.11 -6.74 11.48
CA ASN A 49 27.76 -8.11 11.07
C ASN A 49 26.34 -8.46 11.49
N TYR A 50 25.93 -8.01 12.67
CA TYR A 50 24.65 -8.35 13.26
C TYR A 50 24.28 -7.34 14.35
N VAL A 51 22.99 -7.06 14.48
CA VAL A 51 22.41 -6.34 15.63
C VAL A 51 21.48 -7.34 16.31
N TRP A 52 21.54 -7.48 17.64
CA TRP A 52 20.58 -8.34 18.37
C TRP A 52 19.54 -7.52 19.14
N GLN A 53 19.85 -6.27 19.46
CA GLN A 53 18.96 -5.40 20.21
C GLN A 53 18.98 -3.97 19.68
N VAL A 54 17.79 -3.38 19.58
CA VAL A 54 17.58 -1.95 19.31
C VAL A 54 16.73 -1.35 20.42
N ILE A 55 17.09 -0.16 20.88
CA ILE A 55 16.38 0.56 21.96
C ILE A 55 16.20 2.02 21.58
N SER A 56 14.98 2.53 21.76
CA SER A 56 14.69 3.96 21.63
C SER A 56 15.12 4.71 22.89
N LEU A 57 15.51 5.98 22.73
CA LEU A 57 15.79 6.79 23.92
C LEU A 57 14.50 7.12 24.66
N PRO A 58 14.55 7.19 26.00
CA PRO A 58 13.49 7.77 26.80
C PRO A 58 13.19 9.22 26.41
N GLN A 59 11.94 9.66 26.62
CA GLN A 59 11.46 10.97 26.17
C GLN A 59 12.19 12.18 26.77
N TYR A 60 12.87 12.01 27.92
CA TYR A 60 13.66 13.08 28.54
C TYR A 60 14.96 13.38 27.78
N HIS A 61 15.37 12.53 26.82
CA HIS A 61 16.45 12.87 25.90
C HIS A 61 15.95 13.76 24.77
N SER A 62 16.66 14.86 24.48
CA SER A 62 16.30 15.76 23.38
C SER A 62 16.38 15.08 22.01
N GLN A 63 17.16 14.00 21.90
CA GLN A 63 17.37 13.24 20.67
C GLN A 63 16.46 12.01 20.55
N ALA A 64 15.45 11.86 21.41
CA ALA A 64 14.61 10.65 21.45
C ALA A 64 13.82 10.37 20.16
N SER A 65 13.57 11.40 19.38
CA SER A 65 12.96 11.29 18.05
C SER A 65 13.94 11.22 16.89
N GLU A 66 15.24 11.28 17.18
CA GLU A 66 16.31 11.41 16.18
C GLU A 66 17.05 10.10 15.92
N GLY A 67 16.93 9.09 16.78
CA GLY A 67 17.76 7.89 16.68
C GLY A 67 17.47 6.79 17.70
N VAL A 68 18.30 5.76 17.65
CA VAL A 68 18.23 4.58 18.52
C VAL A 68 19.62 4.13 18.98
N TRP A 69 19.69 3.47 20.14
CA TRP A 69 20.85 2.70 20.53
C TRP A 69 20.79 1.28 19.97
N LEU A 70 21.96 0.78 19.56
CA LEU A 70 22.14 -0.56 19.00
C LEU A 70 23.19 -1.32 19.80
N LEU A 71 22.89 -2.58 20.12
CA LEU A 71 23.91 -3.55 20.50
C LEU A 71 24.23 -4.43 19.30
N SER A 72 25.51 -4.43 18.92
CA SER A 72 25.94 -4.96 17.63
C SER A 72 27.26 -5.73 17.69
N GLU A 73 27.36 -6.72 16.80
CA GLU A 73 28.58 -7.45 16.51
C GLU A 73 29.26 -6.81 15.30
N VAL A 74 30.57 -6.58 15.38
CA VAL A 74 31.34 -5.89 14.34
C VAL A 74 32.38 -6.78 13.68
N MET A 75 32.75 -6.42 12.45
CA MET A 75 33.85 -7.07 11.73
C MET A 75 35.20 -6.73 12.36
N ASN A 76 36.01 -7.76 12.62
CA ASN A 76 37.39 -7.56 13.04
C ASN A 76 38.21 -7.03 11.86
N LYS A 77 38.73 -5.81 11.94
CA LYS A 77 39.49 -5.17 10.85
C LYS A 77 40.84 -5.84 10.54
N ASN A 78 41.30 -6.77 11.37
CA ASN A 78 42.66 -7.32 11.31
C ASN A 78 42.76 -8.81 10.92
N ASP A 79 41.65 -9.53 10.72
CA ASP A 79 41.66 -10.97 10.45
C ASP A 79 41.34 -11.30 8.98
N GLU A 80 42.31 -11.09 8.09
CA GLU A 80 42.35 -11.83 6.82
C GLU A 80 42.88 -13.27 7.00
N LEU A 81 43.41 -13.62 8.18
CA LEU A 81 43.84 -14.98 8.51
C LEU A 81 43.54 -15.36 9.96
N HIS A 82 42.47 -16.14 10.15
CA HIS A 82 42.23 -17.05 11.28
C HIS A 82 42.41 -16.51 12.71
N SER A 83 41.44 -15.72 13.20
CA SER A 83 41.08 -15.70 14.62
C SER A 83 39.57 -15.41 14.79
N SER A 84 38.90 -16.18 15.64
CA SER A 84 37.43 -16.24 15.76
C SER A 84 36.90 -15.44 16.95
N SER A 85 37.42 -14.23 17.21
CA SER A 85 36.89 -13.38 18.28
C SER A 85 35.98 -12.28 17.71
N SER A 86 34.67 -12.51 17.77
CA SER A 86 33.67 -11.48 17.54
C SER A 86 33.88 -10.33 18.51
N GLN A 87 33.90 -9.09 18.00
CA GLN A 87 33.89 -7.88 18.82
C GLN A 87 32.45 -7.36 18.93
N PHE A 88 32.08 -6.92 20.12
CA PHE A 88 30.76 -6.42 20.43
C PHE A 88 30.85 -4.96 20.86
N GLN A 89 29.88 -4.14 20.46
CA GLN A 89 29.86 -2.72 20.78
C GLN A 89 28.44 -2.18 20.92
N MET A 90 28.33 -1.07 21.65
CA MET A 90 27.15 -0.21 21.66
C MET A 90 27.36 0.96 20.69
N SER A 91 26.32 1.30 19.93
CA SER A 91 26.35 2.43 18.97
C SER A 91 25.07 3.25 19.06
N TRP A 92 25.17 4.53 18.74
CA TRP A 92 24.04 5.42 18.45
C TRP A 92 23.83 5.49 16.94
N MET A 93 22.60 5.25 16.47
CA MET A 93 22.20 5.41 15.08
C MET A 93 21.26 6.59 14.94
N SER A 94 21.68 7.63 14.20
CA SER A 94 20.82 8.77 13.88
C SER A 94 19.95 8.47 12.66
N LEU A 95 18.63 8.53 12.83
CA LEU A 95 17.65 8.46 11.75
C LEU A 95 17.55 9.77 10.96
N SER A 96 17.84 10.92 11.58
CA SER A 96 17.86 12.23 10.91
C SER A 96 19.08 12.42 9.99
N ALA A 97 20.18 11.71 10.26
CA ALA A 97 21.39 11.71 9.46
C ALA A 97 21.54 10.44 8.61
N ASN A 98 20.45 9.96 8.02
CA ASN A 98 20.41 8.79 7.11
C ASN A 98 21.10 7.54 7.66
N GLY A 99 20.86 7.22 8.93
CA GLY A 99 21.40 6.03 9.58
C GLY A 99 22.87 6.13 9.96
N ALA A 100 23.43 7.34 10.10
CA ALA A 100 24.80 7.54 10.57
C ALA A 100 25.01 6.90 11.96
N LEU A 101 26.08 6.11 12.08
CA LEU A 101 26.43 5.37 13.29
C LEU A 101 27.61 6.00 14.02
N VAL A 102 27.47 6.17 15.34
CA VAL A 102 28.54 6.60 16.26
C VAL A 102 28.75 5.52 17.31
N VAL A 103 29.96 4.98 17.40
CA VAL A 103 30.31 3.98 18.42
C VAL A 103 30.51 4.65 19.77
N LEU A 104 30.05 4.00 20.84
CA LEU A 104 30.21 4.47 22.23
C LEU A 104 31.35 3.68 22.89
N PRO A 105 32.63 4.11 22.78
CA PRO A 105 33.79 3.32 23.20
C PRO A 105 33.93 3.16 24.71
N GLU A 106 33.25 4.00 25.51
CA GLU A 106 33.28 3.92 26.97
C GLU A 106 32.38 2.81 27.54
N ILE A 107 31.62 2.11 26.69
CA ILE A 107 30.68 1.08 27.09
C ILE A 107 31.22 -0.31 26.72
N ASN A 108 31.37 -1.18 27.72
CA ASN A 108 31.98 -2.49 27.56
C ASN A 108 30.91 -3.56 27.28
N VAL A 109 30.71 -3.89 26.01
CA VAL A 109 29.85 -5.01 25.60
C VAL A 109 30.71 -6.28 25.49
N LYS A 110 30.46 -7.26 26.37
CA LYS A 110 31.26 -8.49 26.44
C LYS A 110 30.85 -9.56 25.44
N ASN A 111 29.54 -9.72 25.23
CA ASN A 111 28.95 -10.77 24.40
C ASN A 111 27.53 -10.41 23.95
N ASN A 112 26.97 -11.22 23.05
CA ASN A 112 25.60 -11.11 22.53
C ASN A 112 24.50 -11.62 23.49
N ASN A 113 24.87 -12.13 24.67
CA ASN A 113 23.93 -12.49 25.75
C ASN A 113 23.70 -11.32 26.73
N SER A 114 24.15 -10.12 26.35
CA SER A 114 23.95 -8.89 27.10
C SER A 114 22.67 -8.18 26.68
N LEU A 115 22.03 -7.51 27.63
CA LEU A 115 20.81 -6.74 27.44
C LEU A 115 21.02 -5.30 27.90
N LEU A 116 20.71 -4.35 27.04
CA LEU A 116 20.56 -2.94 27.42
C LEU A 116 19.11 -2.70 27.85
N VAL A 117 18.91 -1.86 28.86
CA VAL A 117 17.58 -1.39 29.29
C VAL A 117 17.69 0.07 29.69
N SER A 118 16.72 0.89 29.27
CA SER A 118 16.65 2.31 29.59
C SER A 118 15.68 2.61 30.74
N SER A 119 16.04 3.57 31.58
CA SER A 119 15.13 4.14 32.59
C SER A 119 14.20 5.15 31.92
N HIS A 120 12.90 5.11 32.22
CA HIS A 120 11.90 6.02 31.63
C HIS A 120 11.47 7.15 32.59
N ASN A 121 11.93 7.15 33.84
CA ASN A 121 11.73 8.23 34.81
C ASN A 121 12.94 9.17 34.87
N GLU A 122 12.65 10.46 34.69
CA GLU A 122 13.65 11.52 34.66
C GLU A 122 14.46 11.64 35.98
N MET A 123 13.85 11.35 37.13
CA MET A 123 14.54 11.38 38.42
C MET A 123 15.58 10.27 38.52
N THR A 124 15.23 9.04 38.15
CA THR A 124 16.16 7.91 38.13
C THR A 124 17.25 8.14 37.08
N ALA A 125 16.87 8.66 35.92
CA ALA A 125 17.78 8.97 34.82
C ALA A 125 18.88 9.97 35.17
N SER A 126 18.67 10.84 36.16
CA SER A 126 19.70 11.76 36.68
C SER A 126 20.90 11.05 37.32
N SER A 127 20.67 9.82 37.79
CA SER A 127 21.69 8.95 38.38
C SER A 127 22.11 7.86 37.40
N TYR A 128 21.14 7.20 36.75
CA TYR A 128 21.35 6.10 35.82
C TYR A 128 20.34 6.18 34.66
N SER A 129 20.78 6.57 33.46
CA SER A 129 19.94 6.65 32.26
C SER A 129 19.61 5.26 31.71
N ALA A 130 20.53 4.31 31.85
CA ALA A 130 20.38 2.94 31.34
C ALA A 130 21.22 1.96 32.17
N ALA A 131 20.99 0.66 31.96
CA ALA A 131 21.83 -0.41 32.46
C ALA A 131 22.17 -1.39 31.33
N LEU A 132 23.45 -1.73 31.19
CA LEU A 132 23.90 -2.86 30.38
C LEU A 132 24.10 -4.05 31.31
N ILE A 133 23.29 -5.08 31.12
CA ILE A 133 23.26 -6.28 31.95
C ILE A 133 23.93 -7.40 31.16
N THR A 134 25.00 -7.96 31.73
CA THR A 134 25.67 -9.15 31.21
C THR A 134 25.42 -10.33 32.16
N PRO A 135 25.70 -11.58 31.76
CA PRO A 135 25.62 -12.71 32.68
C PRO A 135 26.54 -12.60 33.91
N ASP A 136 27.57 -11.74 33.86
CA ASP A 136 28.56 -11.58 34.93
C ASP A 136 28.31 -10.37 35.82
N ASP A 137 27.72 -9.29 35.27
CA ASP A 137 27.62 -8.00 35.93
C ASP A 137 26.50 -7.10 35.38
N VAL A 138 26.11 -6.10 36.18
CA VAL A 138 25.31 -4.95 35.76
C VAL A 138 26.24 -3.73 35.67
N GLN A 139 26.26 -3.08 34.51
CA GLN A 139 26.91 -1.80 34.31
C GLN A 139 25.85 -0.70 34.25
N LEU A 140 25.77 0.13 35.29
CA LEU A 140 24.89 1.29 35.31
C LEU A 140 25.53 2.44 34.53
N MET A 141 24.77 3.01 33.63
CA MET A 141 25.21 3.98 32.64
C MET A 141 24.53 5.33 32.87
N LEU A 142 25.29 6.40 32.69
CA LEU A 142 24.75 7.76 32.62
C LEU A 142 25.08 8.33 31.25
N CYS A 143 24.03 8.70 30.53
CA CYS A 143 24.10 9.33 29.22
C CYS A 143 23.68 10.79 29.32
N ASN A 144 24.32 11.66 28.55
CA ASN A 144 23.92 13.05 28.47
C ASN A 144 22.54 13.16 27.81
N GLN A 145 21.60 13.85 28.47
CA GLN A 145 20.24 14.03 27.97
C GLN A 145 20.19 14.79 26.63
N SER A 146 21.18 15.64 26.36
CA SER A 146 21.30 16.41 25.11
C SER A 146 22.21 15.78 24.06
N ASP A 147 22.98 14.75 24.43
CA ASP A 147 23.92 14.07 23.55
C ASP A 147 23.96 12.57 23.85
N ALA A 148 23.20 11.80 23.07
CA ALA A 148 23.06 10.35 23.22
C ALA A 148 24.33 9.56 22.89
N THR A 149 25.37 10.22 22.39
CA THR A 149 26.70 9.61 22.16
C THR A 149 27.62 9.75 23.37
N ALA A 150 27.34 10.71 24.26
CA ALA A 150 28.09 10.95 25.49
C ALA A 150 27.53 10.11 26.64
N CYS A 151 27.87 8.82 26.65
CA CYS A 151 27.53 7.88 27.71
C CYS A 151 28.78 7.34 28.40
N ARG A 152 28.71 7.13 29.71
CA ARG A 152 29.78 6.52 30.50
C ARG A 152 29.23 5.53 31.52
N ILE A 153 30.06 4.55 31.87
CA ILE A 153 29.77 3.64 32.99
C ILE A 153 30.01 4.40 34.30
N VAL A 154 28.99 4.43 35.16
CA VAL A 154 29.07 5.06 36.49
C VAL A 154 29.42 4.03 37.55
N GLN A 155 28.85 2.83 37.44
CA GLN A 155 29.01 1.76 38.42
C GLN A 155 28.96 0.39 37.74
N THR A 156 29.81 -0.53 38.17
CA THR A 156 29.76 -1.95 37.78
C THR A 156 29.49 -2.80 39.02
N ILE A 157 28.55 -3.72 38.91
CA ILE A 157 28.08 -4.56 40.02
C ILE A 157 28.12 -6.01 39.56
N SER A 158 29.03 -6.80 40.10
CA SER A 158 29.15 -8.22 39.76
C SER A 158 27.99 -9.03 40.32
N PHE A 159 27.53 -10.01 39.55
CA PHE A 159 26.55 -10.97 40.02
C PHE A 159 27.12 -11.78 41.20
N PRO A 160 26.32 -12.09 42.23
CA PRO A 160 26.75 -12.97 43.31
C PRO A 160 26.99 -14.38 42.78
N SER A 161 27.86 -15.15 43.46
CA SER A 161 28.29 -16.48 43.00
C SER A 161 27.16 -17.48 42.76
N VAL A 162 26.03 -17.31 43.44
CA VAL A 162 24.83 -18.13 43.24
C VAL A 162 24.26 -18.00 41.82
N LEU A 163 24.55 -16.90 41.12
CA LEU A 163 24.09 -16.63 39.76
C LEU A 163 25.14 -16.92 38.69
N PHE A 164 26.30 -17.51 39.02
CA PHE A 164 27.34 -17.84 38.04
C PHE A 164 26.93 -18.87 36.96
N HIS A 165 25.79 -19.53 37.15
CA HIS A 165 25.20 -20.40 36.13
C HIS A 165 24.30 -19.66 35.13
N THR A 166 24.04 -18.36 35.33
CA THR A 166 23.33 -17.52 34.37
C THR A 166 24.16 -17.44 33.10
N THR A 167 23.60 -17.82 31.96
CA THR A 167 24.31 -17.74 30.68
C THR A 167 23.72 -16.68 29.76
N LYS A 168 22.48 -16.24 30.02
CA LYS A 168 21.76 -15.31 29.18
C LYS A 168 20.83 -14.39 29.99
N ILE A 169 20.87 -13.11 29.67
CA ILE A 169 19.88 -12.12 30.12
C ILE A 169 18.79 -12.04 29.05
N ASN A 170 17.54 -12.25 29.45
CA ASN A 170 16.41 -12.29 28.53
C ASN A 170 15.66 -10.94 28.49
N ASP A 171 15.48 -10.29 29.63
CA ASP A 171 14.76 -9.01 29.72
C ASP A 171 15.15 -8.23 30.99
N GLY A 172 14.79 -6.96 31.05
CA GLY A 172 15.15 -6.06 32.13
C GLY A 172 14.16 -4.91 32.25
N LEU A 173 13.88 -4.49 33.48
CA LEU A 173 12.84 -3.49 33.74
C LEU A 173 13.18 -2.60 34.93
N PHE A 174 13.28 -1.29 34.69
CA PHE A 174 13.32 -0.31 35.76
C PHE A 174 11.94 -0.15 36.41
N VAL A 175 11.89 -0.24 37.74
CA VAL A 175 10.71 -0.08 38.56
C VAL A 175 10.95 1.07 39.53
N GLU A 176 10.63 2.28 39.08
CA GLU A 176 11.20 3.52 39.65
C GLU A 176 10.42 4.09 40.84
N ASP A 177 9.16 3.68 41.01
CA ASP A 177 8.27 4.06 42.12
C ASP A 177 8.15 2.97 43.20
N LEU A 178 9.11 2.04 43.25
CA LEU A 178 9.16 0.98 44.25
C LEU A 178 10.36 1.21 45.19
N GLY A 179 10.08 1.39 46.48
CA GLY A 179 11.10 1.74 47.48
C GLY A 179 11.54 3.21 47.40
N LEU A 180 12.70 3.53 48.00
CA LEU A 180 13.16 4.93 48.09
C LEU A 180 13.85 5.44 46.81
N ALA A 181 14.53 4.56 46.05
CA ALA A 181 15.29 4.93 44.85
C ALA A 181 14.94 4.10 43.60
N GLY A 182 13.95 3.20 43.69
CA GLY A 182 13.60 2.28 42.62
C GLY A 182 14.43 0.99 42.59
N TRP A 183 14.02 0.06 41.74
CA TRP A 183 14.66 -1.23 41.52
C TRP A 183 14.91 -1.45 40.03
N LEU A 184 15.94 -2.24 39.70
CA LEU A 184 16.11 -2.83 38.37
C LEU A 184 15.82 -4.34 38.47
N TYR A 185 14.73 -4.78 37.84
CA TYR A 185 14.38 -6.19 37.72
C TYR A 185 15.11 -6.78 36.53
N ILE A 186 15.65 -7.99 36.71
CA ILE A 186 16.48 -8.68 35.72
C ILE A 186 15.91 -10.08 35.49
N ALA A 187 15.48 -10.35 34.26
CA ALA A 187 15.04 -11.65 33.83
C ALA A 187 16.19 -12.39 33.13
N SER A 188 16.45 -13.62 33.55
CA SER A 188 17.52 -14.45 32.98
C SER A 188 17.04 -15.88 32.71
N ASP A 189 17.91 -16.66 32.08
CA ASP A 189 17.73 -18.11 31.94
C ASP A 189 17.74 -18.87 33.28
N SER A 190 18.22 -18.24 34.37
CA SER A 190 18.28 -18.83 35.70
C SER A 190 17.18 -18.38 36.67
N GLY A 191 16.48 -17.28 36.40
CA GLY A 191 15.50 -16.74 37.34
C GLY A 191 15.14 -15.27 37.15
N LEU A 192 14.35 -14.76 38.12
CA LEU A 192 14.13 -13.33 38.33
C LEU A 192 15.07 -12.81 39.41
N HIS A 193 15.77 -11.72 39.14
CA HIS A 193 16.66 -11.07 40.11
C HIS A 193 16.31 -9.58 40.22
N GLY A 194 16.72 -8.95 41.32
CA GLY A 194 16.48 -7.53 41.55
C GLY A 194 17.72 -6.83 42.04
N LEU A 195 18.06 -5.70 41.42
CA LEU A 195 19.05 -4.77 41.91
C LEU A 195 18.34 -3.61 42.59
N ASP A 196 18.57 -3.44 43.88
CA ASP A 196 18.15 -2.24 44.61
C ASP A 196 19.07 -1.08 44.23
N LEU A 197 18.51 -0.03 43.64
CA LEU A 197 19.29 1.12 43.13
C LEU A 197 19.84 2.02 44.24
N LEU A 198 19.32 1.90 45.47
CA LEU A 198 19.84 2.62 46.64
C LEU A 198 21.05 1.90 47.25
N THR A 199 20.92 0.60 47.51
CA THR A 199 21.96 -0.19 48.19
C THR A 199 22.98 -0.81 47.23
N LEU A 200 22.68 -0.82 45.93
CA LEU A 200 23.46 -1.45 44.87
C LEU A 200 23.70 -2.95 45.11
N SER A 201 22.75 -3.60 45.80
CA SER A 201 22.81 -5.02 46.11
C SER A 201 21.87 -5.82 45.21
N ILE A 202 22.36 -6.97 44.73
CA ILE A 202 21.57 -7.90 43.91
C ILE A 202 20.91 -8.94 44.80
N SER A 203 19.59 -8.99 44.76
CA SER A 203 18.74 -10.02 45.36
C SER A 203 18.46 -11.12 44.33
N PRO A 204 19.05 -12.32 44.49
CA PRO A 204 18.81 -13.43 43.58
C PRO A 204 17.44 -14.07 43.83
N TYR A 205 16.77 -14.56 42.77
CA TYR A 205 15.51 -15.31 42.86
C TYR A 205 14.43 -14.54 43.60
N LEU A 206 14.16 -13.30 43.16
CA LEU A 206 13.08 -12.50 43.70
C LEU A 206 11.79 -13.32 43.73
N HIS A 207 11.14 -13.32 44.90
CA HIS A 207 9.91 -14.06 45.16
C HIS A 207 10.01 -15.58 44.94
N GLY A 208 11.22 -16.14 44.99
CA GLY A 208 11.46 -17.57 44.78
C GLY A 208 11.40 -18.02 43.32
N ILE A 209 11.40 -17.09 42.35
CA ILE A 209 11.36 -17.42 40.92
C ILE A 209 12.79 -17.78 40.46
N ASN A 210 13.07 -19.08 40.44
CA ASN A 210 14.34 -19.70 40.05
C ASN A 210 14.23 -20.55 38.78
N VAL A 211 13.34 -20.12 37.88
CA VAL A 211 13.12 -20.72 36.56
C VAL A 211 13.37 -19.66 35.49
N SER A 212 13.68 -20.08 34.27
CA SER A 212 13.91 -19.16 33.15
C SER A 212 12.74 -18.17 33.00
N VAL A 213 13.05 -16.88 33.04
CA VAL A 213 12.11 -15.78 32.83
C VAL A 213 12.38 -15.20 31.45
N SER A 214 11.37 -15.19 30.59
CA SER A 214 11.50 -14.77 29.19
C SER A 214 11.27 -13.28 28.98
N SER A 215 10.33 -12.67 29.72
CA SER A 215 10.01 -11.25 29.54
C SER A 215 9.36 -10.62 30.79
N LEU A 216 9.49 -9.31 30.91
CA LEU A 216 8.96 -8.47 31.96
C LEU A 216 8.08 -7.37 31.36
N ALA A 217 6.99 -7.03 32.03
CA ALA A 217 6.20 -5.85 31.70
C ALA A 217 5.66 -5.20 32.98
N ARG A 218 5.20 -3.96 32.87
CA ARG A 218 4.64 -3.24 34.02
C ARG A 218 3.56 -2.28 33.58
N SER A 219 2.53 -2.17 34.41
CA SER A 219 1.60 -1.05 34.39
C SER A 219 1.99 -0.05 35.47
N SER A 220 2.24 1.19 35.05
CA SER A 220 2.47 2.30 35.96
C SER A 220 1.18 2.71 36.68
N GLN A 221 0.08 2.81 35.93
CA GLN A 221 -1.24 3.18 36.43
C GLN A 221 -1.78 2.19 37.46
N ARG A 222 -1.56 0.90 37.26
CA ARG A 222 -2.05 -0.18 38.14
C ARG A 222 -1.03 -0.62 39.18
N ARG A 223 0.19 -0.05 39.20
CA ARG A 223 1.31 -0.48 40.05
C ARG A 223 1.47 -2.00 40.05
N THR A 224 1.55 -2.56 38.85
CA THR A 224 1.58 -4.01 38.64
C THR A 224 2.79 -4.38 37.80
N ILE A 225 3.55 -5.38 38.24
CA ILE A 225 4.64 -6.01 37.48
C ILE A 225 4.13 -7.37 36.99
N PHE A 226 4.47 -7.67 35.73
CA PHE A 226 4.19 -8.94 35.07
C PHE A 226 5.52 -9.62 34.76
N VAL A 227 5.62 -10.89 35.13
CA VAL A 227 6.81 -11.72 34.91
C VAL A 227 6.37 -12.94 34.14
N GLY A 228 6.96 -13.14 32.96
CA GLY A 228 6.63 -14.25 32.08
C GLY A 228 7.73 -15.31 32.02
N SER A 229 7.35 -16.59 32.02
CA SER A 229 8.22 -17.71 31.64
C SER A 229 7.63 -18.50 30.46
N GLU A 230 8.25 -19.64 30.15
CA GLU A 230 7.73 -20.56 29.14
C GLU A 230 6.34 -21.13 29.46
N THR A 231 5.92 -21.19 30.73
CA THR A 231 4.64 -21.86 31.09
C THR A 231 3.83 -21.10 32.14
N THR A 232 4.36 -20.02 32.68
CA THR A 232 3.77 -19.34 33.84
C THR A 232 3.80 -17.83 33.66
N LEU A 233 2.71 -17.17 34.08
CA LEU A 233 2.65 -15.73 34.29
C LEU A 233 2.48 -15.44 35.78
N TRP A 234 3.37 -14.61 36.29
CA TRP A 234 3.25 -14.04 37.64
C TRP A 234 2.85 -12.58 37.54
N ILE A 235 1.90 -12.19 38.38
CA ILE A 235 1.38 -10.83 38.49
C ILE A 235 1.63 -10.35 39.91
N GLN A 236 2.26 -9.20 40.05
CA GLN A 236 2.64 -8.64 41.33
C GLN A 236 2.13 -7.21 41.44
N GLN A 237 1.20 -6.98 42.37
CA GLN A 237 0.74 -5.65 42.75
C GLN A 237 1.56 -5.12 43.94
N TYR A 238 1.90 -3.85 43.90
CA TYR A 238 2.60 -3.14 44.96
C TYR A 238 1.92 -1.80 45.28
N ASP A 239 2.13 -1.29 46.50
CA ASP A 239 1.56 -0.03 46.97
C ASP A 239 2.58 0.76 47.80
N ASP A 240 2.35 2.07 47.94
CA ASP A 240 3.19 2.96 48.72
C ASP A 240 2.82 2.84 50.21
N GLY A 241 3.78 2.38 51.02
CA GLY A 241 3.68 2.51 52.48
C GLY A 241 2.90 1.42 53.22
N ASN A 242 2.53 0.31 52.57
CA ASN A 242 2.08 -0.92 53.23
C ASN A 242 2.81 -2.13 52.63
N GLU A 243 3.38 -3.00 53.47
CA GLU A 243 4.13 -4.22 53.08
C GLU A 243 3.25 -5.33 52.45
N GLY A 244 2.10 -4.97 51.86
CA GLY A 244 1.15 -5.88 51.24
C GLY A 244 1.53 -6.19 49.81
N TRP A 245 2.54 -7.02 49.59
CA TRP A 245 2.83 -7.58 48.27
C TRP A 245 1.74 -8.59 47.91
N ARG A 246 0.95 -8.31 46.87
CA ARG A 246 -0.05 -9.26 46.37
C ARG A 246 0.47 -9.91 45.10
N PHE A 247 0.80 -11.19 45.23
CA PHE A 247 1.21 -12.04 44.13
C PHE A 247 0.05 -12.92 43.65
N GLU A 248 -0.19 -12.91 42.35
CA GLU A 248 -1.17 -13.75 41.69
C GLU A 248 -0.44 -14.57 40.62
N HIS A 249 -0.46 -15.88 40.78
CA HIS A 249 0.22 -16.84 39.93
C HIS A 249 -0.79 -17.55 39.05
N ILE A 250 -0.56 -17.53 37.73
CA ILE A 250 -1.50 -18.07 36.76
C ILE A 250 -0.82 -19.18 35.94
N ASN A 251 -1.05 -20.43 36.35
CA ASN A 251 -0.53 -21.62 35.69
C ASN A 251 -1.52 -22.22 34.69
N ALA A 252 -1.00 -22.88 33.64
CA ALA A 252 -1.77 -23.57 32.60
C ALA A 252 -2.75 -22.67 31.84
N PHE A 253 -2.64 -21.37 32.05
CA PHE A 253 -3.45 -20.33 31.47
C PHE A 253 -2.90 -19.88 30.10
N ILE A 254 -1.59 -20.10 29.95
CA ILE A 254 -0.81 -19.86 28.74
C ILE A 254 -0.51 -21.24 28.16
N ASP A 255 -0.89 -21.45 26.90
CA ASP A 255 -0.77 -22.73 26.19
C ASP A 255 0.48 -22.84 25.30
N ALA A 256 1.31 -21.80 25.28
CA ALA A 256 2.56 -21.75 24.54
C ALA A 256 3.55 -20.77 25.20
N PRO A 257 4.87 -20.98 25.07
CA PRO A 257 5.87 -20.11 25.68
C PRO A 257 5.65 -18.62 25.42
N ILE A 258 5.72 -17.82 26.50
CA ILE A 258 5.71 -16.36 26.41
C ILE A 258 7.02 -15.93 25.77
N THR A 259 6.93 -15.30 24.60
CA THR A 259 8.10 -14.75 23.90
C THR A 259 8.37 -13.30 24.28
N SER A 260 7.32 -12.53 24.56
CA SER A 260 7.43 -11.11 24.92
C SER A 260 6.18 -10.63 25.66
N LEU A 261 6.35 -9.67 26.56
CA LEU A 261 5.28 -8.97 27.26
C LEU A 261 5.34 -7.48 26.94
N ALA A 262 4.19 -6.86 26.69
CA ALA A 262 4.09 -5.40 26.60
C ALA A 262 2.78 -4.93 27.24
N TYR A 263 2.85 -3.98 28.18
CA TYR A 263 1.66 -3.35 28.74
C TYR A 263 1.36 -2.06 28.00
N ASN A 264 0.16 -1.93 27.42
CA ASN A 264 -0.29 -0.68 26.82
C ASN A 264 -1.16 0.06 27.83
N ASP A 265 -0.62 1.12 28.45
CA ASP A 265 -1.33 1.91 29.46
C ASP A 265 -2.58 2.64 28.89
N VAL A 266 -2.61 2.98 27.59
CA VAL A 266 -3.77 3.64 26.96
C VAL A 266 -4.94 2.67 26.77
N GLN A 267 -4.65 1.44 26.34
CA GLN A 267 -5.65 0.38 26.23
C GLN A 267 -5.97 -0.26 27.59
N ASP A 268 -5.12 -0.04 28.59
CA ASP A 268 -5.12 -0.70 29.90
C ASP A 268 -5.14 -2.23 29.75
N LYS A 269 -4.28 -2.76 28.87
CA LYS A 269 -4.19 -4.20 28.54
C LYS A 269 -2.74 -4.67 28.52
N LEU A 270 -2.49 -5.86 29.06
CA LEU A 270 -1.24 -6.59 28.84
C LEU A 270 -1.34 -7.42 27.56
N TRP A 271 -0.35 -7.27 26.68
CA TRP A 271 -0.16 -8.07 25.49
C TRP A 271 0.89 -9.13 25.76
N ILE A 272 0.55 -10.39 25.48
CA ILE A 272 1.40 -11.56 25.68
C ILE A 272 1.65 -12.19 24.31
N GLY A 273 2.89 -12.08 23.82
CA GLY A 273 3.34 -12.65 22.56
C GLY A 273 3.69 -14.12 22.75
N GLN A 274 3.25 -14.96 21.80
CA GLN A 274 3.50 -16.39 21.80
C GLN A 274 3.71 -16.89 20.36
N ASN A 275 4.26 -18.10 20.21
CA ASN A 275 4.41 -18.68 18.87
C ASN A 275 3.05 -19.04 18.21
N THR A 276 2.02 -19.31 19.01
CA THR A 276 0.67 -19.67 18.56
C THR A 276 -0.29 -18.47 18.43
N GLY A 277 0.14 -17.25 18.76
CA GLY A 277 -0.69 -16.05 18.63
C GLY A 277 -0.44 -15.01 19.74
N ILE A 278 -1.50 -14.30 20.12
CA ILE A 278 -1.47 -13.27 21.16
C ILE A 278 -2.53 -13.58 22.22
N THR A 279 -2.15 -13.50 23.48
CA THR A 279 -3.08 -13.46 24.61
C THR A 279 -3.13 -12.04 25.18
N LEU A 280 -4.32 -11.47 25.33
CA LEU A 280 -4.53 -10.21 26.01
C LEU A 280 -4.98 -10.47 27.44
N LEU A 281 -4.45 -9.70 28.38
CA LEU A 281 -4.94 -9.65 29.76
C LEU A 281 -5.56 -8.28 30.03
N SER A 282 -6.84 -8.26 30.37
CA SER A 282 -7.61 -7.06 30.67
C SER A 282 -7.99 -7.01 32.15
N PRO A 283 -7.88 -5.85 32.80
CA PRO A 283 -8.19 -5.70 34.21
C PRO A 283 -9.71 -5.69 34.44
N ILE A 284 -10.14 -6.31 35.53
CA ILE A 284 -11.51 -6.24 36.04
C ILE A 284 -11.49 -5.94 37.53
N VAL A 285 -12.19 -4.88 37.93
CA VAL A 285 -12.37 -4.55 39.36
C VAL A 285 -13.67 -5.19 39.82
N MET A 286 -13.57 -6.20 40.69
CA MET A 286 -14.72 -6.87 41.29
C MET A 286 -15.48 -5.93 42.21
N SER A 287 -16.74 -6.25 42.51
CA SER A 287 -17.62 -5.43 43.36
C SER A 287 -17.05 -5.11 44.75
N MET A 288 -16.12 -5.92 45.25
CA MET A 288 -15.40 -5.71 46.52
C MET A 288 -14.14 -4.82 46.37
N GLY A 289 -13.93 -4.19 45.22
CA GLY A 289 -12.75 -3.37 44.91
C GLY A 289 -11.49 -4.17 44.53
N ARG A 290 -11.57 -5.51 44.46
CA ARG A 290 -10.43 -6.35 44.10
C ARG A 290 -10.16 -6.32 42.61
N LEU A 291 -8.95 -5.92 42.22
CA LEU A 291 -8.46 -6.06 40.85
C LEU A 291 -8.12 -7.53 40.57
N HIS A 292 -8.71 -8.06 39.50
CA HIS A 292 -8.44 -9.34 38.86
C HIS A 292 -8.18 -9.11 37.36
N TRP A 293 -7.84 -10.17 36.65
CA TRP A 293 -7.59 -10.12 35.22
C TRP A 293 -8.39 -11.21 34.51
N TYR A 294 -8.99 -10.85 33.39
CA TYR A 294 -9.54 -11.82 32.45
C TYR A 294 -8.77 -11.72 31.15
N PHE A 295 -8.92 -12.72 30.28
CA PHE A 295 -8.15 -12.81 29.07
C PHE A 295 -9.02 -12.95 27.84
N SER A 296 -8.46 -12.57 26.71
CA SER A 296 -8.95 -12.92 25.38
C SER A 296 -7.79 -13.38 24.53
N ARG A 297 -8.04 -14.32 23.62
CA ARG A 297 -7.01 -14.87 22.75
C ARG A 297 -7.28 -14.49 21.30
N LEU A 298 -6.22 -14.09 20.62
CA LEU A 298 -6.13 -13.98 19.19
C LEU A 298 -5.32 -15.14 18.60
N ALA A 299 -5.97 -15.97 17.79
CA ALA A 299 -5.32 -17.01 17.01
C ALA A 299 -6.11 -17.24 15.71
N GLY A 300 -5.62 -16.68 14.60
CA GLY A 300 -6.26 -16.78 13.28
C GLY A 300 -7.76 -16.49 13.25
N GLN A 301 -8.50 -17.17 12.38
CA GLN A 301 -9.93 -16.94 12.11
C GLN A 301 -10.87 -17.30 13.28
N ILE A 302 -10.41 -18.04 14.29
CA ILE A 302 -11.20 -18.41 15.47
C ILE A 302 -10.57 -17.74 16.70
N SER A 303 -10.96 -16.49 16.94
CA SER A 303 -10.67 -15.81 18.21
C SER A 303 -11.73 -16.16 19.24
N ASN A 304 -11.35 -16.29 20.51
CA ASN A 304 -12.33 -16.56 21.58
C ASN A 304 -13.34 -15.40 21.69
N PRO A 305 -14.64 -15.69 21.97
CA PRO A 305 -15.63 -14.65 22.16
C PRO A 305 -15.19 -13.68 23.27
N GLY A 306 -15.15 -12.37 22.95
CA GLY A 306 -14.71 -11.31 23.86
C GLY A 306 -13.48 -10.51 23.41
N SER A 307 -12.80 -10.91 22.33
CA SER A 307 -11.79 -10.07 21.68
C SER A 307 -12.45 -8.95 20.87
N ASP A 308 -12.09 -7.70 21.14
CA ASP A 308 -12.52 -6.47 20.46
C ASP A 308 -11.53 -6.00 19.39
N ILE A 309 -10.46 -6.76 19.12
CA ILE A 309 -9.30 -6.33 18.32
C ILE A 309 -9.12 -7.06 16.97
N GLY A 310 -10.14 -7.78 16.50
CA GLY A 310 -10.15 -8.42 15.17
C GLY A 310 -9.37 -9.75 15.09
N TYR A 311 -8.83 -10.07 13.91
CA TYR A 311 -8.06 -11.29 13.63
C TYR A 311 -6.57 -10.98 13.48
N LEU A 312 -5.70 -11.81 14.06
CA LEU A 312 -4.25 -11.65 13.99
C LEU A 312 -3.73 -12.06 12.59
N PRO A 313 -2.98 -11.19 11.86
CA PRO A 313 -2.48 -11.55 10.54
C PRO A 313 -1.46 -12.70 10.54
N PHE A 314 -0.45 -12.65 11.41
CA PHE A 314 0.56 -13.69 11.54
C PHE A 314 0.79 -14.10 13.00
N ALA A 315 1.01 -15.40 13.23
CA ALA A 315 1.49 -15.90 14.52
C ALA A 315 3.03 -15.89 14.57
N ASN A 316 3.64 -16.72 15.43
CA ASN A 316 5.09 -16.76 15.64
C ASN A 316 5.66 -15.39 16.08
N ILE A 317 5.07 -14.86 17.16
CA ILE A 317 5.46 -13.57 17.72
C ILE A 317 6.79 -13.71 18.45
N THR A 318 7.73 -12.83 18.15
CA THR A 318 9.09 -12.82 18.71
C THR A 318 9.32 -11.65 19.64
N THR A 319 8.67 -10.51 19.40
CA THR A 319 8.83 -9.30 20.22
C THR A 319 7.57 -8.44 20.14
N LEU A 320 7.24 -7.80 21.27
CA LEU A 320 6.19 -6.79 21.37
C LEU A 320 6.82 -5.47 21.80
N SER A 321 6.30 -4.36 21.28
CA SER A 321 6.74 -3.03 21.69
C SER A 321 5.57 -2.05 21.66
N VAL A 322 5.61 -1.10 22.58
CA VAL A 322 4.65 0.00 22.69
C VAL A 322 5.41 1.30 22.85
N SER A 323 4.73 2.41 22.56
CA SER A 323 5.27 3.71 22.93
C SER A 323 5.23 3.87 24.46
N HIS A 324 6.34 4.30 25.05
CA HIS A 324 6.40 4.74 26.45
C HIS A 324 6.02 6.22 26.62
N SER A 325 5.46 6.83 25.58
CA SER A 325 4.98 8.21 25.62
C SER A 325 3.72 8.36 26.45
N LYS A 326 3.65 9.42 27.26
CA LYS A 326 2.38 9.85 27.89
C LYS A 326 1.37 10.39 26.85
N LEU A 327 1.81 10.62 25.62
CA LEU A 327 0.96 11.05 24.52
C LEU A 327 0.29 9.81 23.94
N SER A 328 -1.03 9.90 23.78
CA SER A 328 -2.01 8.84 23.48
C SER A 328 -1.76 8.03 22.19
N GLU A 329 -0.64 7.33 22.08
CA GLU A 329 -0.45 6.33 21.04
C GLU A 329 -0.90 4.97 21.58
N SER A 330 -2.18 4.63 21.33
CA SER A 330 -2.77 3.34 21.71
C SER A 330 -2.27 2.17 20.88
N ARG A 331 -1.27 2.38 20.01
CA ARG A 331 -0.83 1.39 19.04
C ARG A 331 0.13 0.41 19.67
N VAL A 332 -0.03 -0.85 19.29
CA VAL A 332 0.87 -1.92 19.69
C VAL A 332 1.59 -2.41 18.46
N TRP A 333 2.88 -2.66 18.63
CA TRP A 333 3.74 -3.14 17.58
C TRP A 333 4.22 -4.55 17.88
N ILE A 334 4.21 -5.39 16.86
CA ILE A 334 4.44 -6.82 16.97
C ILE A 334 5.49 -7.19 15.93
N GLY A 335 6.62 -7.72 16.38
CA GLY A 335 7.60 -8.40 15.53
C GLY A 335 7.35 -9.90 15.54
N GLY A 336 7.55 -10.53 14.39
CA GLY A 336 7.47 -11.98 14.25
C GLY A 336 8.35 -12.51 13.13
N VAL A 337 8.14 -13.78 12.77
CA VAL A 337 8.94 -14.43 11.73
C VAL A 337 8.64 -13.91 10.32
N HIS A 338 7.46 -13.32 10.08
CA HIS A 338 7.05 -12.80 8.76
C HIS A 338 7.29 -11.28 8.57
N GLY A 339 7.72 -10.58 9.62
CA GLY A 339 7.91 -9.13 9.59
C GLY A 339 7.31 -8.44 10.81
N VAL A 340 6.78 -7.23 10.61
CA VAL A 340 6.22 -6.38 11.65
C VAL A 340 4.74 -6.16 11.39
N MET A 341 3.94 -6.18 12.43
CA MET A 341 2.53 -5.79 12.39
C MET A 341 2.31 -4.64 13.37
N ARG A 342 1.39 -3.74 13.03
CA ARG A 342 0.97 -2.66 13.92
C ARG A 342 -0.53 -2.67 14.08
N PHE A 343 -0.99 -2.70 15.33
CA PHE A 343 -2.40 -2.65 15.68
C PHE A 343 -2.80 -1.25 16.16
N ASP A 344 -3.90 -0.71 15.64
CA ASP A 344 -4.51 0.57 16.05
C ASP A 344 -5.94 0.33 16.57
N SER A 345 -6.12 0.50 17.88
CA SER A 345 -7.39 0.28 18.56
C SER A 345 -8.47 1.32 18.26
N ASN A 346 -8.12 2.44 17.62
CA ASN A 346 -9.09 3.49 17.29
C ASN A 346 -9.84 3.19 15.98
N THR A 347 -9.53 2.07 15.32
CA THR A 347 -10.16 1.64 14.07
C THR A 347 -10.85 0.30 14.29
N SER A 348 -11.99 0.09 13.65
CA SER A 348 -12.89 -1.04 13.92
C SER A 348 -13.00 -2.08 12.79
N ASP A 349 -12.05 -2.13 11.86
CA ASP A 349 -12.10 -2.97 10.64
C ASP A 349 -10.71 -3.58 10.29
N LEU A 350 -10.55 -4.24 9.13
CA LEU A 350 -9.27 -4.71 8.55
C LEU A 350 -8.12 -3.67 8.64
N ASN A 351 -8.48 -2.38 8.70
CA ASN A 351 -7.56 -1.26 8.87
C ASN A 351 -6.91 -1.16 10.26
N ALA A 352 -7.40 -1.91 11.24
CA ALA A 352 -6.85 -1.93 12.58
C ALA A 352 -5.47 -2.58 12.57
N TRP A 353 -5.23 -3.49 11.63
CA TRP A 353 -3.93 -4.08 11.40
C TRP A 353 -3.27 -3.43 10.18
N ARG A 354 -1.99 -3.07 10.33
CA ARG A 354 -1.09 -2.83 9.20
C ARG A 354 0.00 -3.87 9.23
N VAL A 355 0.21 -4.53 8.09
CA VAL A 355 1.24 -5.55 7.92
C VAL A 355 2.42 -4.96 7.15
N PHE A 356 3.61 -5.12 7.71
CA PHE A 356 4.88 -4.75 7.10
C PHE A 356 5.70 -6.03 6.90
N ASN A 357 5.46 -6.73 5.79
CA ASN A 357 6.20 -7.92 5.37
C ASN A 357 7.00 -7.65 4.09
N SER A 358 7.69 -8.67 3.58
CA SER A 358 8.39 -8.65 2.29
C SER A 358 9.49 -7.59 2.12
N ALA A 359 10.11 -7.61 0.93
CA ALA A 359 11.16 -6.68 0.50
C ALA A 359 10.70 -5.21 0.43
N ARG A 360 9.39 -4.97 0.40
CA ARG A 360 8.81 -3.62 0.43
C ARG A 360 9.17 -2.91 1.74
N TYR A 361 9.17 -3.65 2.84
CA TYR A 361 9.35 -3.12 4.18
C TYR A 361 10.60 -3.63 4.88
N MET A 362 11.04 -4.85 4.58
CA MET A 362 12.09 -5.56 5.29
C MET A 362 13.33 -5.73 4.40
N PRO A 363 14.56 -5.73 4.97
CA PRO A 363 15.79 -5.99 4.24
C PRO A 363 15.95 -7.50 4.00
N ASN A 364 14.97 -8.13 3.32
CA ASN A 364 14.96 -9.56 3.05
C ASN A 364 14.23 -9.89 1.73
N ARG A 365 14.62 -10.99 1.09
CA ARG A 365 13.98 -11.55 -0.10
C ARG A 365 13.02 -12.70 0.20
N GLU A 366 13.16 -13.32 1.36
CA GLU A 366 12.43 -14.54 1.74
C GLU A 366 11.15 -14.22 2.52
N SER A 367 10.25 -15.21 2.60
CA SER A 367 9.01 -15.11 3.38
C SER A 367 9.25 -15.03 4.90
N GLN A 368 10.40 -15.52 5.38
CA GLN A 368 10.80 -15.47 6.78
C GLN A 368 11.91 -14.44 7.00
N VAL A 369 11.59 -13.41 7.78
CA VAL A 369 12.43 -12.25 8.12
C VAL A 369 13.01 -12.34 9.54
N ASN A 370 12.32 -13.01 10.46
CA ASN A 370 12.72 -13.15 11.87
C ASN A 370 13.08 -11.81 12.53
N VAL A 371 12.07 -11.04 12.92
CA VAL A 371 12.28 -9.82 13.70
C VAL A 371 12.71 -10.20 15.12
N SER A 372 13.88 -9.80 15.58
CA SER A 372 14.39 -10.18 16.92
C SER A 372 14.24 -9.10 17.98
N SER A 373 14.15 -7.82 17.58
CA SER A 373 14.04 -6.68 18.49
C SER A 373 13.35 -5.52 17.80
N LEU A 374 12.60 -4.72 18.55
CA LEU A 374 11.79 -3.61 18.06
C LEU A 374 11.83 -2.42 19.01
N ALA A 375 12.13 -1.24 18.48
CA ALA A 375 12.11 0.02 19.22
C ALA A 375 11.12 0.99 18.61
N ILE A 376 10.28 1.61 19.44
CA ILE A 376 9.32 2.63 19.04
C ILE A 376 9.80 3.99 19.52
N LEU A 377 9.93 4.92 18.58
CA LEU A 377 10.28 6.31 18.84
C LEU A 377 9.00 7.13 18.75
N SER A 378 8.69 7.86 19.81
CA SER A 378 7.50 8.72 19.85
C SER A 378 7.88 10.17 19.98
N ARG A 379 7.21 11.03 19.21
CA ARG A 379 7.44 12.49 19.18
C ARG A 379 6.48 13.22 20.12
N SER A 380 6.93 14.34 20.68
CA SER A 380 6.07 15.26 21.43
C SER A 380 5.23 16.13 20.51
N ASN A 381 3.95 16.34 20.84
CA ASN A 381 3.01 17.17 20.05
C ASN A 381 3.33 18.68 20.00
N ASP A 382 4.42 19.15 20.64
CA ASP A 382 4.78 20.57 20.72
C ASP A 382 5.48 21.13 19.48
N ILE A 383 5.63 20.33 18.41
CA ILE A 383 6.17 20.82 17.14
C ILE A 383 5.17 20.51 16.02
N SER A 384 4.83 21.55 15.26
CA SER A 384 4.04 21.55 14.03
C SER A 384 4.70 20.79 12.87
N ASP A 385 5.54 19.80 13.15
CA ASP A 385 6.29 19.06 12.15
C ASP A 385 5.43 17.92 11.59
N HIS A 386 5.40 17.83 10.26
CA HIS A 386 4.67 16.83 9.46
C HIS A 386 5.15 15.37 9.65
N ILE A 387 5.81 15.04 10.77
CA ILE A 387 6.50 13.77 11.01
C ILE A 387 5.94 13.13 12.30
N GLY A 388 5.26 11.99 12.16
CA GLY A 388 4.75 11.13 13.24
C GLY A 388 5.80 10.21 13.87
N SER A 389 5.34 9.25 14.69
CA SER A 389 6.17 8.24 15.36
C SER A 389 7.04 7.45 14.37
N ALA A 390 8.08 6.77 14.86
CA ALA A 390 8.91 5.88 14.06
C ALA A 390 9.11 4.54 14.77
N ALA A 391 9.43 3.50 14.01
CA ALA A 391 9.78 2.18 14.55
C ALA A 391 11.04 1.66 13.87
N VAL A 392 11.90 0.99 14.63
CA VAL A 392 13.10 0.32 14.10
C VAL A 392 13.04 -1.14 14.50
N ALA A 393 13.05 -2.03 13.51
CA ALA A 393 13.03 -3.47 13.67
C ALA A 393 14.37 -4.07 13.26
N VAL A 394 14.87 -4.97 14.10
CA VAL A 394 16.06 -5.79 13.83
C VAL A 394 15.61 -7.10 13.20
N THR A 395 16.17 -7.46 12.04
CA THR A 395 15.90 -8.73 11.34
C THR A 395 17.14 -9.61 11.31
N ASN A 396 17.03 -10.81 10.77
CA ASN A 396 18.17 -11.69 10.53
C ASN A 396 19.21 -11.14 9.53
N ARG A 397 18.83 -10.18 8.68
CA ARG A 397 19.66 -9.67 7.57
C ARG A 397 19.98 -8.18 7.67
N GLY A 398 19.27 -7.44 8.52
CA GLY A 398 19.40 -5.99 8.56
C GLY A 398 18.48 -5.28 9.54
N LEU A 399 18.34 -3.97 9.35
CA LEU A 399 17.36 -3.13 10.05
C LEU A 399 16.27 -2.66 9.07
N ALA A 400 15.02 -2.67 9.53
CA ALA A 400 13.91 -1.98 8.88
C ALA A 400 13.52 -0.76 9.73
N VAL A 401 13.48 0.41 9.11
CA VAL A 401 13.11 1.68 9.76
C VAL A 401 11.81 2.17 9.13
N PHE A 402 10.79 2.35 9.96
CA PHE A 402 9.48 2.86 9.58
C PHE A 402 9.33 4.28 10.12
N ARG A 403 9.12 5.25 9.23
CA ARG A 403 8.68 6.60 9.59
C ARG A 403 7.26 6.81 9.12
N PHE A 404 6.48 7.49 9.94
CA PHE A 404 5.10 7.83 9.61
C PHE A 404 5.03 9.34 9.44
N GLU A 405 4.59 9.81 8.28
CA GLU A 405 4.51 11.24 7.99
C GLU A 405 3.06 11.64 7.70
N LYS A 406 2.72 12.90 7.94
CA LYS A 406 1.42 13.45 7.59
C LYS A 406 1.44 13.93 6.15
N TRP A 407 0.65 13.28 5.30
CA TRP A 407 0.55 13.58 3.88
C TRP A 407 -0.90 13.85 3.50
N THR A 408 -1.11 14.63 2.45
CA THR A 408 -2.35 14.77 1.69
C THR A 408 -2.23 13.98 0.39
N LEU A 409 -3.37 13.65 -0.24
CA LEU A 409 -3.33 13.00 -1.56
C LEU A 409 -2.74 13.94 -2.62
N SER A 410 -2.90 15.25 -2.47
CA SER A 410 -2.23 16.25 -3.32
C SER A 410 -0.71 16.15 -3.26
N GLN A 411 -0.12 16.03 -2.06
CA GLN A 411 1.33 15.84 -1.92
C GLN A 411 1.78 14.51 -2.55
N LYS A 412 0.97 13.45 -2.43
CA LYS A 412 1.25 12.16 -3.06
C LYS A 412 1.15 12.19 -4.58
N ALA A 413 0.16 12.89 -5.13
CA ALA A 413 0.05 13.13 -6.56
C ALA A 413 1.26 13.92 -7.10
N GLU A 414 1.74 14.91 -6.35
CA GLU A 414 2.97 15.64 -6.70
C GLU A 414 4.22 14.76 -6.64
N HIS A 415 4.32 13.88 -5.64
CA HIS A 415 5.39 12.87 -5.58
C HIS A 415 5.39 11.98 -6.82
N PHE A 416 4.24 11.44 -7.19
CA PHE A 416 4.10 10.57 -8.36
C PHE A 416 4.25 11.29 -9.70
N GLN A 417 3.87 12.56 -9.78
CA GLN A 417 4.17 13.37 -10.96
C GLN A 417 5.69 13.54 -11.12
N ARG A 418 6.38 13.94 -10.03
CA ARG A 418 7.84 14.05 -10.05
C ARG A 418 8.53 12.73 -10.33
N PHE A 419 7.94 11.61 -9.90
CA PHE A 419 8.43 10.26 -10.18
C PHE A 419 8.49 9.98 -11.68
N LEU A 420 7.42 10.28 -12.43
CA LEU A 420 7.40 10.06 -13.89
C LEU A 420 8.23 11.10 -14.65
N ASP A 421 8.28 12.34 -14.14
CA ASP A 421 9.08 13.42 -14.75
C ASP A 421 10.60 13.19 -14.65
N GLN A 422 11.04 12.18 -13.87
CA GLN A 422 12.46 11.83 -13.75
C GLN A 422 13.03 11.38 -15.11
N PRO A 423 14.08 12.05 -15.62
CA PRO A 423 14.68 11.67 -16.88
C PRO A 423 15.17 10.22 -16.87
N GLY A 424 14.78 9.46 -17.89
CA GLY A 424 15.25 8.08 -18.05
C GLY A 424 14.35 7.03 -17.41
N ARG A 425 13.33 7.39 -16.63
CA ARG A 425 12.41 6.48 -15.95
C ARG A 425 11.03 6.51 -16.62
N HIS A 426 10.46 5.36 -16.94
CA HIS A 426 9.10 5.17 -17.54
C HIS A 426 8.73 5.93 -18.82
N ASP A 427 9.54 6.85 -19.35
CA ASP A 427 9.31 7.51 -20.64
C ASP A 427 10.23 6.93 -21.73
N LYS A 428 9.61 6.27 -22.72
CA LYS A 428 10.22 5.77 -23.95
C LYS A 428 9.62 6.50 -25.14
N TYR A 429 10.32 7.51 -25.65
CA TYR A 429 9.90 8.27 -26.85
C TYR A 429 8.56 9.00 -26.70
N GLY A 430 8.20 9.40 -25.47
CA GLY A 430 6.87 9.94 -25.17
C GLY A 430 5.81 8.87 -24.91
N LEU A 431 6.15 7.58 -25.01
CA LEU A 431 5.29 6.49 -24.55
C LEU A 431 5.60 6.17 -23.10
N VAL A 432 4.56 5.92 -22.30
CA VAL A 432 4.70 5.42 -20.93
C VAL A 432 5.01 3.93 -20.99
N SER A 433 6.15 3.55 -20.46
CA SER A 433 6.67 2.17 -20.49
C SER A 433 6.91 1.65 -19.07
N SER A 434 6.66 0.36 -18.86
CA SER A 434 7.12 -0.33 -17.66
C SER A 434 8.65 -0.34 -17.57
N CYS A 435 9.16 -0.49 -16.35
CA CYS A 435 10.59 -0.54 -16.10
C CYS A 435 11.00 -1.96 -15.71
N LYS A 436 11.83 -2.62 -16.53
CA LYS A 436 12.47 -3.90 -16.14
C LYS A 436 13.86 -3.62 -15.58
N MET A 437 14.20 -4.23 -14.45
CA MET A 437 15.48 -4.03 -13.77
C MET A 437 16.38 -5.24 -14.00
N SER A 438 17.65 -5.03 -14.38
CA SER A 438 18.62 -6.12 -14.47
C SER A 438 19.16 -6.56 -13.11
N SER A 439 19.03 -5.71 -12.10
CA SER A 439 19.40 -5.99 -10.72
C SER A 439 18.17 -5.87 -9.83
N TRP A 440 17.96 -6.91 -9.01
CA TRP A 440 16.80 -7.02 -8.14
C TRP A 440 16.67 -5.79 -7.21
N GLY A 441 15.51 -5.15 -7.24
CA GLY A 441 15.17 -3.98 -6.43
C GLY A 441 15.86 -2.67 -6.85
N ASP A 442 16.77 -2.69 -7.82
CA ASP A 442 17.61 -1.53 -8.14
C ASP A 442 17.13 -0.76 -9.36
N ILE A 443 16.37 0.29 -9.09
CA ILE A 443 15.77 1.11 -10.13
C ILE A 443 16.78 1.86 -11.01
N ARG A 444 18.04 2.01 -10.57
CA ARG A 444 19.09 2.60 -11.40
C ARG A 444 19.42 1.73 -12.61
N THR A 445 19.04 0.45 -12.57
CA THR A 445 19.18 -0.50 -13.67
C THR A 445 17.94 -0.59 -14.57
N CYS A 446 17.06 0.41 -14.49
CA CYS A 446 15.85 0.48 -15.30
C CYS A 446 16.14 0.39 -16.80
N MET A 447 15.60 -0.64 -17.42
CA MET A 447 15.56 -0.82 -18.87
C MET A 447 14.12 -0.68 -19.35
N LYS A 448 13.88 0.35 -20.14
CA LYS A 448 12.59 0.61 -20.77
C LYS A 448 12.50 -0.23 -22.04
N GLY A 449 11.52 -1.12 -22.10
CA GLY A 449 11.25 -1.95 -23.27
C GLY A 449 10.03 -1.48 -24.05
N PRO A 450 9.83 -1.96 -25.28
CA PRO A 450 8.53 -1.92 -25.91
C PRO A 450 7.54 -2.76 -25.09
N ASP A 451 6.34 -2.24 -24.93
CA ASP A 451 5.20 -2.97 -24.38
C ASP A 451 4.18 -3.23 -25.49
N ASP A 452 3.39 -4.27 -25.29
CA ASP A 452 2.33 -4.68 -26.19
C ASP A 452 1.12 -3.75 -26.16
N ASN A 453 1.11 -2.89 -25.13
CA ASN A 453 0.05 -1.96 -24.78
C ASN A 453 0.57 -0.53 -24.55
N ASP A 454 1.67 -0.14 -25.22
CA ASP A 454 2.25 1.21 -25.03
C ASP A 454 1.22 2.32 -25.33
N GLY A 455 0.33 2.13 -26.32
CA GLY A 455 -0.72 3.09 -26.66
C GLY A 455 -1.77 3.23 -25.56
N LEU A 456 -2.25 2.11 -25.00
CA LEU A 456 -3.18 2.11 -23.87
C LEU A 456 -2.59 2.79 -22.64
N TRP A 457 -1.40 2.38 -22.19
CA TRP A 457 -0.77 2.94 -20.99
C TRP A 457 -0.47 4.43 -21.14
N THR A 458 -0.01 4.84 -22.31
CA THR A 458 0.23 6.25 -22.62
C THR A 458 -1.08 7.04 -22.65
N SER A 459 -2.17 6.46 -23.17
CA SER A 459 -3.49 7.09 -23.20
C SER A 459 -4.04 7.32 -21.80
N MET A 460 -3.89 6.35 -20.89
CA MET A 460 -4.32 6.48 -19.49
C MET A 460 -3.51 7.53 -18.72
N TYR A 461 -2.19 7.57 -18.92
CA TYR A 461 -1.39 8.65 -18.36
C TYR A 461 -1.77 10.01 -18.94
N LEU A 462 -1.95 10.11 -20.26
CA LEU A 462 -2.35 11.34 -20.91
C LEU A 462 -3.72 11.82 -20.39
N ALA A 463 -4.67 10.92 -20.14
CA ALA A 463 -5.95 11.27 -19.51
C ALA A 463 -5.75 11.91 -18.13
N SER A 464 -4.80 11.40 -17.33
CA SER A 464 -4.45 12.02 -16.05
C SER A 464 -3.98 13.47 -16.23
N GLN A 465 -3.16 13.75 -17.25
CA GLN A 465 -2.65 15.09 -17.52
C GLN A 465 -3.72 16.01 -18.12
N VAL A 466 -4.64 15.48 -18.91
CA VAL A 466 -5.79 16.22 -19.44
C VAL A 466 -6.72 16.65 -18.31
N PHE A 467 -7.09 15.74 -17.39
CA PHE A 467 -7.89 16.09 -16.21
C PHE A 467 -7.14 17.07 -15.29
N ARG A 468 -5.84 16.86 -15.08
CA ARG A 468 -4.98 17.77 -14.33
C ARG A 468 -4.98 19.18 -14.94
N TYR A 469 -4.82 19.30 -16.26
CA TYR A 469 -4.89 20.58 -16.96
C TYR A 469 -6.28 21.22 -16.83
N ALA A 470 -7.35 20.44 -16.94
CA ALA A 470 -8.71 20.94 -16.80
C ALA A 470 -8.98 21.55 -15.42
N VAL A 471 -8.38 20.97 -14.36
CA VAL A 471 -8.48 21.44 -12.97
C VAL A 471 -7.54 22.63 -12.69
N ILE A 472 -6.26 22.56 -13.08
CA ILE A 472 -5.23 23.55 -12.71
C ILE A 472 -5.14 24.72 -13.70
N ARG A 473 -5.32 24.45 -15.00
CA ARG A 473 -5.14 25.40 -16.12
C ARG A 473 -3.72 25.97 -16.26
N ASP A 474 -2.70 25.14 -16.04
CA ASP A 474 -1.28 25.50 -16.25
C ASP A 474 -0.77 25.07 -17.64
N SER A 475 -0.18 26.01 -18.38
CA SER A 475 0.38 25.79 -19.72
C SER A 475 1.51 24.75 -19.79
N THR A 476 2.29 24.56 -18.72
CA THR A 476 3.37 23.56 -18.66
C THR A 476 2.82 22.15 -18.70
N ILE A 477 1.70 21.89 -18.03
CA ILE A 477 0.98 20.62 -18.05
C ILE A 477 0.48 20.33 -19.46
N LYS A 478 -0.07 21.37 -20.12
CA LYS A 478 -0.52 21.24 -21.51
C LYS A 478 0.62 20.86 -22.45
N ILE A 479 1.78 21.50 -22.35
CA ILE A 479 2.97 21.16 -23.16
C ILE A 479 3.39 19.70 -22.94
N GLN A 480 3.44 19.23 -21.69
CA GLN A 480 3.78 17.84 -21.40
C GLN A 480 2.74 16.86 -21.93
N ALA A 481 1.45 17.17 -21.79
CA ALA A 481 0.38 16.35 -22.35
C ALA A 481 0.50 16.20 -23.88
N TRP A 482 0.80 17.29 -24.60
CA TRP A 482 1.00 17.24 -26.06
C TRP A 482 2.16 16.35 -26.48
N LYS A 483 3.25 16.27 -25.71
CA LYS A 483 4.35 15.35 -25.98
C LYS A 483 3.90 13.88 -26.01
N HIS A 484 3.03 13.47 -25.09
CA HIS A 484 2.50 12.10 -25.06
C HIS A 484 1.46 11.88 -26.17
N PHE A 485 0.62 12.89 -26.47
CA PHE A 485 -0.29 12.83 -27.61
C PHE A 485 0.46 12.66 -28.94
N GLU A 486 1.58 13.37 -29.13
CA GLU A 486 2.43 13.26 -30.32
C GLU A 486 3.05 11.87 -30.48
N ALA A 487 3.35 11.17 -29.38
CA ALA A 487 3.78 9.79 -29.43
C ALA A 487 2.65 8.84 -29.89
N LEU A 488 1.40 9.08 -29.47
CA LEU A 488 0.23 8.34 -29.95
C LEU A 488 -0.08 8.63 -31.43
N GLU A 489 0.10 9.89 -31.88
CA GLU A 489 0.05 10.25 -33.31
C GLU A 489 1.09 9.47 -34.10
N LEU A 490 2.31 9.34 -33.57
CA LEU A 490 3.35 8.58 -34.24
C LEU A 490 3.00 7.09 -34.33
N LEU A 491 2.41 6.47 -33.29
CA LEU A 491 1.91 5.09 -33.35
C LEU A 491 0.90 4.89 -34.51
N ASN A 492 0.06 5.90 -34.78
CA ASN A 492 -0.91 5.87 -35.88
C ASN A 492 -0.27 6.09 -37.26
N GLN A 493 0.96 6.57 -37.33
CA GLN A 493 1.65 6.88 -38.59
C GLN A 493 2.67 5.81 -38.98
N VAL A 494 3.30 5.14 -38.01
CA VAL A 494 4.43 4.23 -38.27
C VAL A 494 4.08 3.05 -39.16
N SER A 495 2.84 2.58 -39.17
CA SER A 495 2.37 1.48 -40.03
C SER A 495 2.21 1.90 -41.50
N GLY A 496 1.96 3.18 -41.76
CA GLY A 496 1.51 3.68 -43.07
C GLY A 496 0.09 3.24 -43.46
N ILE A 497 -0.62 2.52 -42.58
CA ILE A 497 -1.98 2.06 -42.78
C ILE A 497 -2.92 3.02 -42.03
N LEU A 498 -3.75 3.76 -42.77
CA LEU A 498 -4.63 4.77 -42.20
C LEU A 498 -5.64 4.13 -41.25
N GLY A 499 -5.64 4.54 -39.98
CA GLY A 499 -6.55 4.00 -38.96
C GLY A 499 -6.07 2.71 -38.27
N TYR A 500 -4.82 2.31 -38.52
CA TYR A 500 -4.19 1.17 -37.83
C TYR A 500 -2.94 1.64 -37.06
N PRO A 501 -3.05 1.85 -35.74
CA PRO A 501 -1.88 2.13 -34.91
C PRO A 501 -1.05 0.87 -34.71
N GLY A 502 0.28 1.01 -34.65
CA GLY A 502 1.15 -0.06 -34.13
C GLY A 502 1.05 -0.16 -32.60
N ARG A 503 1.35 -1.33 -32.04
CA ARG A 503 1.36 -1.57 -30.57
C ARG A 503 2.47 -0.83 -29.85
N SER A 504 3.57 -0.63 -30.57
CA SER A 504 4.77 0.06 -30.09
C SER A 504 5.60 0.50 -31.29
N PHE A 505 6.51 1.45 -31.08
CA PHE A 505 7.56 1.78 -32.04
C PHE A 505 8.93 1.89 -31.36
N ALA A 506 9.98 1.65 -32.15
CA ALA A 506 11.36 1.83 -31.71
C ALA A 506 12.30 2.10 -32.90
N LYS A 507 13.53 2.55 -32.62
CA LYS A 507 14.56 2.59 -33.65
C LYS A 507 15.02 1.17 -33.95
N ARG A 508 15.39 0.93 -35.21
CA ARG A 508 15.86 -0.38 -35.69
C ARG A 508 17.13 -0.88 -35.00
N THR A 509 17.91 0.01 -34.40
CA THR A 509 19.14 -0.30 -33.68
C THR A 509 18.91 -0.73 -32.24
N ASP A 510 17.76 -0.39 -31.66
CA ASP A 510 17.56 -0.51 -30.21
C ASP A 510 17.02 -1.89 -29.83
N PHE A 511 16.22 -2.50 -30.72
CA PHE A 511 15.63 -3.81 -30.51
C PHE A 511 15.80 -4.65 -31.78
N PRO A 512 16.40 -5.85 -31.69
CA PRO A 512 16.51 -6.73 -32.84
C PRO A 512 15.10 -7.13 -33.30
N PRO A 513 14.85 -7.19 -34.62
CA PRO A 513 13.54 -7.55 -35.14
C PRO A 513 13.18 -8.99 -34.76
N THR A 514 12.04 -9.17 -34.10
CA THR A 514 11.36 -10.48 -33.95
C THR A 514 10.24 -10.60 -34.98
N ILE A 515 9.49 -11.71 -34.96
CA ILE A 515 8.47 -12.01 -35.98
C ILE A 515 7.34 -10.97 -36.06
N ASP A 516 7.09 -10.22 -34.98
CA ASP A 516 6.01 -9.22 -34.90
C ASP A 516 6.50 -7.79 -35.19
N TRP A 517 7.77 -7.59 -35.54
CA TRP A 517 8.34 -6.26 -35.83
C TRP A 517 8.44 -6.00 -37.32
N TYR A 518 7.88 -4.87 -37.74
CA TYR A 518 7.82 -4.44 -39.13
C TYR A 518 8.61 -3.14 -39.32
N PRO A 519 9.46 -3.03 -40.35
CA PRO A 519 10.05 -1.75 -40.73
C PRO A 519 8.95 -0.74 -41.09
N SER A 520 9.04 0.49 -40.60
CA SER A 520 8.05 1.51 -40.95
C SER A 520 8.21 1.91 -42.43
N PRO A 521 7.13 1.89 -43.25
CA PRO A 521 7.18 2.41 -44.61
C PRO A 521 7.24 3.94 -44.67
N ILE A 522 6.91 4.62 -43.56
CA ILE A 522 6.91 6.09 -43.47
C ILE A 522 8.23 6.61 -42.92
N TYR A 523 8.80 5.93 -41.91
CA TYR A 523 9.99 6.37 -41.19
C TYR A 523 11.11 5.34 -41.28
N SER A 524 12.07 5.53 -42.19
CA SER A 524 13.10 4.52 -42.53
C SER A 524 14.00 4.08 -41.36
N ASN A 525 14.15 4.91 -40.33
CA ASN A 525 14.92 4.64 -39.12
C ASN A 525 14.12 3.92 -38.02
N LEU A 526 12.79 3.83 -38.16
CA LEU A 526 11.89 3.22 -37.20
C LEU A 526 11.41 1.84 -37.67
N GLN A 527 10.99 1.06 -36.69
CA GLN A 527 10.20 -0.15 -36.82
C GLN A 527 9.06 -0.07 -35.79
N PHE A 528 8.01 -0.84 -36.03
CA PHE A 528 6.85 -0.88 -35.15
C PHE A 528 6.41 -2.33 -34.93
N LYS A 529 5.70 -2.56 -33.83
CA LYS A 529 5.12 -3.87 -33.51
C LYS A 529 3.69 -3.95 -34.05
N GLY A 530 3.41 -4.96 -34.87
CA GLY A 530 2.09 -5.22 -35.46
C GLY A 530 1.19 -6.09 -34.57
N ASP A 531 0.16 -6.68 -35.17
CA ASP A 531 -0.91 -7.45 -34.50
C ASP A 531 -1.60 -6.67 -33.37
N THR A 532 -2.00 -5.45 -33.67
CA THR A 532 -2.61 -4.52 -32.70
C THR A 532 -3.88 -5.09 -32.09
N SER A 533 -3.92 -5.11 -30.76
CA SER A 533 -5.02 -5.66 -29.97
C SER A 533 -6.11 -4.60 -29.73
N SER A 534 -7.29 -5.04 -29.26
CA SER A 534 -8.45 -4.17 -29.03
C SER A 534 -8.23 -3.17 -27.89
N ASP A 535 -7.42 -3.54 -26.91
CA ASP A 535 -6.94 -2.70 -25.79
C ASP A 535 -6.28 -1.39 -26.25
N GLU A 536 -5.41 -1.44 -27.26
CA GLU A 536 -4.79 -0.25 -27.87
C GLU A 536 -5.87 0.67 -28.45
N ILE A 537 -6.82 0.10 -29.18
CA ILE A 537 -7.92 0.86 -29.78
C ILE A 537 -8.81 1.50 -28.71
N VAL A 538 -9.12 0.78 -27.63
CA VAL A 538 -9.86 1.33 -26.48
C VAL A 538 -9.11 2.51 -25.86
N GLY A 539 -7.80 2.38 -25.65
CA GLY A 539 -6.97 3.47 -25.12
C GLY A 539 -6.99 4.70 -26.03
N HIS A 540 -6.77 4.51 -27.32
CA HIS A 540 -6.78 5.57 -28.34
C HIS A 540 -8.15 6.28 -28.42
N GLU A 541 -9.24 5.53 -28.52
CA GLU A 541 -10.60 6.08 -28.62
C GLU A 541 -11.10 6.69 -27.31
N PHE A 542 -10.54 6.30 -26.17
CA PHE A 542 -10.79 6.95 -24.88
C PHE A 542 -10.12 8.33 -24.80
N ILE A 543 -8.88 8.47 -25.25
CA ILE A 543 -8.10 9.70 -24.99
C ILE A 543 -8.32 10.81 -26.03
N TYR A 544 -8.53 10.49 -27.30
CA TYR A 544 -8.67 11.52 -28.34
C TYR A 544 -9.86 12.47 -28.12
N PRO A 545 -11.05 12.00 -27.72
CA PRO A 545 -12.16 12.88 -27.35
C PRO A 545 -11.80 13.82 -26.20
N LEU A 546 -11.10 13.33 -25.17
CA LEU A 546 -10.68 14.14 -24.03
C LEU A 546 -9.64 15.20 -24.43
N VAL A 547 -8.71 14.87 -25.33
CA VAL A 547 -7.76 15.84 -25.88
C VAL A 547 -8.50 16.91 -26.70
N HIS A 548 -9.44 16.50 -27.55
CA HIS A 548 -10.26 17.40 -28.34
C HIS A 548 -11.05 18.39 -27.47
N ASP A 549 -11.72 17.90 -26.42
CA ASP A 549 -12.66 18.71 -25.64
C ASP A 549 -12.00 19.49 -24.49
N LEU A 550 -10.95 18.94 -23.88
CA LEU A 550 -10.40 19.48 -22.63
C LEU A 550 -8.97 20.04 -22.76
N LEU A 551 -8.15 19.53 -23.68
CA LEU A 551 -6.75 19.95 -23.87
C LEU A 551 -6.58 20.99 -24.98
N ALA A 552 -7.33 20.83 -26.08
CA ALA A 552 -7.22 21.68 -27.26
C ALA A 552 -7.84 23.07 -27.03
N ASP A 553 -7.09 24.13 -27.32
CA ASP A 553 -7.58 25.52 -27.19
C ASP A 553 -8.16 26.05 -28.51
N ASN A 554 -7.76 25.47 -29.65
CA ASN A 554 -8.12 25.94 -30.98
C ASN A 554 -8.50 24.79 -31.92
N ASP A 555 -9.08 25.15 -33.06
CA ASP A 555 -9.63 24.16 -34.00
C ASP A 555 -8.56 23.33 -34.70
N SER A 556 -7.34 23.85 -34.85
CA SER A 556 -6.22 23.08 -35.41
C SER A 556 -5.78 21.97 -34.45
N GLU A 557 -5.76 22.24 -33.15
CA GLU A 557 -5.48 21.24 -32.12
C GLU A 557 -6.60 20.20 -32.03
N ARG A 558 -7.86 20.66 -32.05
CA ARG A 558 -9.04 19.77 -32.11
C ARG A 558 -8.98 18.83 -33.31
N GLN A 559 -8.61 19.36 -34.48
CA GLN A 559 -8.53 18.58 -35.72
C GLN A 559 -7.51 17.43 -35.63
N ARG A 560 -6.39 17.60 -34.90
CA ARG A 560 -5.39 16.54 -34.71
C ARG A 560 -5.96 15.34 -33.99
N ALA A 561 -6.69 15.54 -32.89
CA ALA A 561 -7.32 14.45 -32.15
C ALA A 561 -8.48 13.82 -32.94
N TYR A 562 -9.32 14.67 -33.55
CA TYR A 562 -10.47 14.23 -34.34
C TYR A 562 -10.08 13.29 -35.49
N ILE A 563 -9.01 13.62 -36.24
CA ILE A 563 -8.65 12.82 -37.41
C ILE A 563 -8.20 11.42 -37.04
N LEU A 564 -7.61 11.22 -35.86
CA LEU A 564 -7.16 9.90 -35.39
C LEU A 564 -8.37 9.02 -35.06
N THR A 565 -9.31 9.50 -34.24
CA THR A 565 -10.59 8.82 -33.97
C THR A 565 -11.33 8.49 -35.26
N PHE A 566 -11.48 9.46 -36.16
CA PHE A 566 -12.18 9.23 -37.43
C PHE A 566 -11.51 8.13 -38.26
N ASN A 567 -10.18 8.17 -38.39
CA ASN A 567 -9.45 7.21 -39.22
C ASN A 567 -9.55 5.78 -38.65
N ILE A 568 -9.37 5.61 -37.34
CA ILE A 568 -9.47 4.31 -36.66
C ILE A 568 -10.88 3.72 -36.84
N THR A 569 -11.90 4.47 -36.44
CA THR A 569 -13.29 4.00 -36.52
C THR A 569 -13.74 3.76 -37.97
N ASN A 570 -13.35 4.63 -38.92
CA ASN A 570 -13.63 4.42 -40.34
C ASN A 570 -12.91 3.17 -40.88
N HIS A 571 -11.66 2.91 -40.47
CA HIS A 571 -10.93 1.70 -40.86
C HIS A 571 -11.71 0.45 -40.43
N ILE A 572 -12.12 0.37 -39.17
CA ILE A 572 -12.91 -0.76 -38.65
C ILE A 572 -14.23 -0.93 -39.42
N LEU A 573 -14.97 0.16 -39.63
CA LEU A 573 -16.24 0.15 -40.36
C LEU A 573 -16.07 -0.35 -41.81
N THR A 574 -15.03 0.10 -42.51
CA THR A 574 -14.79 -0.26 -43.92
C THR A 574 -14.21 -1.65 -44.11
N HIS A 575 -13.73 -2.29 -43.04
CA HIS A 575 -13.20 -3.64 -43.04
C HIS A 575 -14.12 -4.62 -42.33
N ASP A 576 -15.44 -4.48 -42.49
CA ASP A 576 -16.46 -5.39 -41.94
C ASP A 576 -16.29 -5.64 -40.42
N TRP A 577 -16.04 -4.55 -39.67
CA TRP A 577 -15.89 -4.55 -38.21
C TRP A 577 -14.62 -5.25 -37.70
N TYR A 578 -13.57 -5.30 -38.52
CA TYR A 578 -12.26 -5.83 -38.15
C TYR A 578 -11.19 -4.74 -38.14
N LEU A 579 -10.22 -4.86 -37.23
CA LEU A 579 -8.95 -4.16 -37.35
C LEU A 579 -8.02 -4.95 -38.27
N VAL A 580 -7.81 -4.48 -39.49
CA VAL A 580 -6.92 -5.13 -40.48
C VAL A 580 -5.56 -4.45 -40.50
N GLY A 581 -4.50 -5.24 -40.31
CA GLY A 581 -3.12 -4.76 -40.18
C GLY A 581 -2.19 -5.11 -41.35
N GLU A 582 -0.90 -5.24 -41.05
CA GLU A 582 0.23 -5.36 -41.99
C GLU A 582 0.10 -6.54 -42.96
N ASN A 583 -0.46 -7.65 -42.49
CA ASN A 583 -0.54 -8.89 -43.26
C ASN A 583 -1.82 -8.98 -44.12
N HIS A 584 -2.61 -7.89 -44.20
CA HIS A 584 -3.93 -7.85 -44.85
C HIS A 584 -4.97 -8.82 -44.26
N THR A 585 -4.72 -9.31 -43.05
CA THR A 585 -5.66 -10.10 -42.23
C THR A 585 -6.09 -9.27 -41.03
N HIS A 586 -7.22 -9.63 -40.42
CA HIS A 586 -7.60 -9.05 -39.14
C HIS A 586 -6.58 -9.42 -38.06
N THR A 587 -6.43 -8.55 -37.06
CA THR A 587 -5.60 -8.81 -35.88
C THR A 587 -6.22 -9.87 -34.98
N THR A 588 -5.43 -10.40 -34.06
CA THR A 588 -5.87 -11.46 -33.14
C THR A 588 -7.08 -11.02 -32.30
N TRP A 589 -7.07 -9.78 -31.79
CA TRP A 589 -8.09 -9.28 -30.84
C TRP A 589 -8.94 -8.11 -31.35
N GLY A 590 -8.59 -7.49 -32.48
CA GLY A 590 -9.36 -6.38 -33.07
C GLY A 590 -10.57 -6.87 -33.86
N ILE A 591 -11.52 -7.47 -33.17
CA ILE A 591 -12.68 -8.16 -33.75
C ILE A 591 -13.97 -7.57 -33.16
N TRP A 592 -14.82 -6.97 -34.01
CA TRP A 592 -16.14 -6.48 -33.62
C TRP A 592 -17.26 -6.97 -34.55
N ASN A 593 -16.93 -7.92 -35.43
CA ASN A 593 -17.86 -8.46 -36.41
C ASN A 593 -19.00 -9.24 -35.75
N PRO A 594 -20.26 -8.93 -36.08
CA PRO A 594 -21.42 -9.50 -35.40
C PRO A 594 -21.61 -10.99 -35.66
N ILE A 595 -21.09 -11.52 -36.78
CA ILE A 595 -21.18 -12.97 -37.03
C ILE A 595 -20.27 -13.70 -36.06
N GLN A 596 -19.03 -13.24 -35.86
CA GLN A 596 -18.11 -13.87 -34.92
C GLN A 596 -18.51 -13.62 -33.47
N VAL A 597 -18.74 -12.36 -33.10
CA VAL A 597 -19.03 -11.96 -31.71
C VAL A 597 -20.29 -12.65 -31.17
N ASN A 598 -21.34 -12.83 -31.99
CA ASN A 598 -22.59 -13.44 -31.51
C ASN A 598 -22.71 -14.95 -31.74
N ASN A 599 -22.05 -15.52 -32.76
CA ASN A 599 -22.29 -16.91 -33.15
C ASN A 599 -21.13 -17.86 -32.82
N ASP A 600 -19.95 -17.35 -32.47
CA ASP A 600 -18.82 -18.17 -32.04
C ASP A 600 -18.74 -18.18 -30.51
N SER A 601 -18.83 -19.38 -29.92
CA SER A 601 -18.75 -19.59 -28.47
C SER A 601 -17.43 -19.14 -27.86
N PHE A 602 -16.36 -19.02 -28.65
CA PHE A 602 -15.08 -18.51 -28.18
C PHE A 602 -15.20 -17.07 -27.63
N TYR A 603 -16.02 -16.22 -28.25
CA TYR A 603 -16.22 -14.83 -27.82
C TYR A 603 -17.37 -14.68 -26.82
N GLN A 604 -17.91 -15.77 -26.26
CA GLN A 604 -19.08 -15.68 -25.38
C GLN A 604 -18.84 -14.75 -24.18
N GLU A 605 -17.62 -14.79 -23.61
CA GLU A 605 -17.22 -14.02 -22.43
C GLU A 605 -16.95 -12.55 -22.79
N THR A 606 -16.31 -12.29 -23.93
CA THR A 606 -15.95 -10.93 -24.37
C THR A 606 -17.04 -10.25 -25.21
N ARG A 607 -18.08 -10.97 -25.63
CA ARG A 607 -19.16 -10.45 -26.49
C ARG A 607 -19.79 -9.15 -25.99
N GLY A 608 -20.01 -9.06 -24.68
CA GLY A 608 -20.51 -7.85 -24.04
C GLY A 608 -19.53 -6.68 -24.18
N LEU A 609 -18.26 -6.92 -23.85
CA LEU A 609 -17.16 -5.98 -24.00
C LEU A 609 -16.97 -5.52 -25.47
N ASN A 610 -16.84 -6.44 -26.43
CA ASN A 610 -16.68 -6.09 -27.85
C ASN A 610 -17.87 -5.26 -28.35
N SER A 611 -19.10 -5.61 -27.95
CA SER A 611 -20.30 -4.83 -28.32
C SER A 611 -20.24 -3.41 -27.75
N LEU A 612 -19.81 -3.25 -26.49
CA LEU A 612 -19.64 -1.96 -25.84
C LEU A 612 -18.58 -1.09 -26.54
N GLN A 613 -17.42 -1.68 -26.84
CA GLN A 613 -16.30 -1.01 -27.51
C GLN A 613 -16.75 -0.38 -28.85
N ILE A 614 -17.29 -1.20 -29.77
CA ILE A 614 -17.62 -0.70 -31.10
C ILE A 614 -18.77 0.32 -31.10
N LEU A 615 -19.76 0.15 -30.23
CA LEU A 615 -20.83 1.15 -30.07
C LEU A 615 -20.28 2.48 -29.55
N ALA A 616 -19.32 2.45 -28.62
CA ALA A 616 -18.64 3.65 -28.15
C ALA A 616 -17.87 4.34 -29.28
N PHE A 617 -17.09 3.60 -30.06
CA PHE A 617 -16.26 4.15 -31.15
C PHE A 617 -17.11 4.82 -32.24
N LEU A 618 -18.17 4.14 -32.69
CA LEU A 618 -19.08 4.65 -33.72
C LEU A 618 -19.80 5.92 -33.29
N LEU A 619 -20.36 5.93 -32.07
CA LEU A 619 -21.11 7.09 -31.58
C LEU A 619 -20.20 8.27 -31.26
N GLN A 620 -19.00 8.01 -30.75
CA GLN A 620 -18.02 9.06 -30.48
C GLN A 620 -17.54 9.70 -31.78
N THR A 621 -17.25 8.90 -32.81
CA THR A 621 -16.88 9.40 -34.14
C THR A 621 -18.03 10.16 -34.81
N TYR A 622 -19.26 9.67 -34.68
CA TYR A 622 -20.45 10.36 -35.16
C TYR A 622 -20.61 11.75 -34.52
N ALA A 623 -20.41 11.85 -33.20
CA ALA A 623 -20.59 13.09 -32.46
C ALA A 623 -19.75 14.26 -33.00
N TYR A 624 -18.54 13.97 -33.50
CA TYR A 624 -17.64 14.96 -34.08
C TYR A 624 -17.78 15.11 -35.60
N SER A 625 -17.95 14.00 -36.32
CA SER A 625 -17.96 14.01 -37.80
C SER A 625 -19.31 14.39 -38.40
N GLY A 626 -20.42 14.03 -37.74
CA GLY A 626 -21.76 14.07 -38.32
C GLY A 626 -21.97 13.16 -39.53
N ASP A 627 -21.06 12.20 -39.78
CA ASP A 627 -21.17 11.24 -40.87
C ASP A 627 -22.15 10.13 -40.50
N GLU A 628 -23.31 10.11 -41.16
CA GLU A 628 -24.41 9.19 -40.85
C GLU A 628 -24.02 7.71 -40.99
N ARG A 629 -22.96 7.36 -41.73
CA ARG A 629 -22.49 5.96 -41.84
C ARG A 629 -22.17 5.35 -40.48
N PHE A 630 -21.67 6.14 -39.53
CA PHE A 630 -21.36 5.65 -38.19
C PHE A 630 -22.61 5.44 -37.34
N LEU A 631 -23.59 6.35 -37.42
CA LEU A 631 -24.86 6.21 -36.72
C LEU A 631 -25.69 5.05 -37.30
N ASP A 632 -25.74 4.92 -38.63
CA ASP A 632 -26.38 3.80 -39.33
C ASP A 632 -25.71 2.47 -38.95
N GLY A 633 -24.39 2.46 -38.82
CA GLY A 633 -23.63 1.32 -38.31
C GLY A 633 -24.02 0.92 -36.89
N ALA A 634 -24.14 1.91 -36.00
CA ALA A 634 -24.57 1.66 -34.62
C ALA A 634 -26.01 1.09 -34.59
N TYR A 635 -26.94 1.65 -35.37
CA TYR A 635 -28.30 1.14 -35.54
C TYR A 635 -28.32 -0.29 -36.08
N LEU A 636 -27.50 -0.61 -37.09
CA LEU A 636 -27.39 -1.95 -37.63
C LEU A 636 -27.00 -2.96 -36.55
N LEU A 637 -25.95 -2.65 -35.79
CA LEU A 637 -25.44 -3.52 -34.72
C LEU A 637 -26.47 -3.69 -33.60
N THR A 638 -27.19 -2.65 -33.20
CA THR A 638 -28.21 -2.75 -32.15
C THR A 638 -29.49 -3.43 -32.63
N GLU A 639 -30.07 -2.98 -33.74
CA GLU A 639 -31.39 -3.44 -34.16
C GLU A 639 -31.36 -4.83 -34.80
N SER A 640 -30.34 -5.10 -35.63
CA SER A 640 -30.24 -6.36 -36.38
C SER A 640 -29.42 -7.41 -35.62
N TYR A 641 -28.34 -7.00 -34.97
CA TYR A 641 -27.41 -7.93 -34.31
C TYR A 641 -27.49 -7.91 -32.78
N LYS A 642 -28.40 -7.13 -32.19
CA LYS A 642 -28.71 -7.13 -30.75
C LYS A 642 -27.53 -6.78 -29.84
N TYR A 643 -26.66 -5.88 -30.30
CA TYR A 643 -25.52 -5.41 -29.50
C TYR A 643 -25.94 -4.64 -28.24
N ASP A 644 -27.13 -4.03 -28.25
CA ASP A 644 -27.77 -3.46 -27.05
C ASP A 644 -28.02 -4.53 -25.97
N VAL A 645 -28.56 -5.69 -26.35
CA VAL A 645 -28.80 -6.82 -25.44
C VAL A 645 -27.49 -7.38 -24.90
N ASN A 646 -26.43 -7.42 -25.72
CA ASN A 646 -25.11 -7.85 -25.27
C ASN A 646 -24.57 -7.00 -24.11
N LEU A 647 -24.92 -5.70 -24.04
CA LEU A 647 -24.50 -4.81 -22.95
C LEU A 647 -25.08 -5.22 -21.59
N ILE A 648 -26.24 -5.89 -21.54
CA ILE A 648 -26.83 -6.33 -20.26
C ILE A 648 -25.92 -7.32 -19.53
N ASN A 649 -25.22 -8.17 -20.29
CA ASN A 649 -24.28 -9.16 -19.79
C ASN A 649 -22.84 -8.76 -20.15
N GLU A 650 -22.53 -7.46 -20.01
CA GLU A 650 -21.20 -6.95 -20.30
C GLU A 650 -20.13 -7.77 -19.55
N LYS A 651 -20.29 -7.94 -18.24
CA LYS A 651 -19.54 -8.93 -17.46
C LYS A 651 -20.39 -10.17 -17.21
N THR A 652 -19.99 -11.30 -17.81
CA THR A 652 -20.60 -12.61 -17.52
C THR A 652 -19.75 -13.35 -16.51
N ILE A 653 -20.25 -13.53 -15.30
CA ILE A 653 -19.45 -14.11 -14.21
C ILE A 653 -19.60 -15.61 -14.24
N ALA A 654 -18.82 -16.23 -15.11
CA ALA A 654 -18.47 -17.63 -14.96
C ALA A 654 -17.56 -17.77 -13.72
N VAL A 655 -17.59 -18.94 -13.08
CA VAL A 655 -16.73 -19.27 -11.93
C VAL A 655 -15.22 -19.17 -12.25
N CYS A 656 -14.88 -18.96 -13.52
CA CYS A 656 -13.54 -19.07 -14.10
C CYS A 656 -13.09 -17.79 -14.82
N ASP A 657 -13.94 -16.76 -14.91
CA ASP A 657 -13.57 -15.48 -15.54
C ASP A 657 -12.68 -14.68 -14.58
N ASN A 658 -11.38 -14.70 -14.87
CA ASN A 658 -10.33 -13.95 -14.15
C ASN A 658 -9.69 -12.90 -15.07
N SER A 659 -10.37 -12.45 -16.14
CA SER A 659 -9.81 -11.46 -17.07
C SER A 659 -9.99 -10.05 -16.51
N TYR A 660 -9.00 -9.58 -15.74
CA TYR A 660 -8.99 -8.24 -15.15
C TYR A 660 -8.73 -7.14 -16.19
N SER A 661 -8.08 -7.46 -17.31
CA SER A 661 -7.92 -6.53 -18.43
C SER A 661 -9.26 -6.16 -19.06
N ASP A 662 -10.17 -7.12 -19.20
CA ASP A 662 -11.48 -6.88 -19.82
C ASP A 662 -12.31 -5.89 -18.99
N ASP A 663 -12.18 -5.92 -17.66
CA ASP A 663 -12.83 -4.95 -16.77
C ASP A 663 -12.29 -3.52 -16.99
N GLU A 664 -10.97 -3.35 -17.16
CA GLU A 664 -10.35 -2.06 -17.46
C GLU A 664 -10.87 -1.52 -18.79
N LEU A 665 -10.87 -2.35 -19.83
CA LEU A 665 -11.36 -1.99 -21.16
C LEU A 665 -12.85 -1.65 -21.16
N ALA A 666 -13.65 -2.39 -20.39
CA ALA A 666 -15.08 -2.14 -20.24
C ALA A 666 -15.35 -0.76 -19.65
N TYR A 667 -14.68 -0.39 -18.55
CA TYR A 667 -14.91 0.90 -17.90
C TYR A 667 -14.41 2.08 -18.75
N LEU A 668 -13.29 1.94 -19.45
CA LEU A 668 -12.87 2.93 -20.44
C LEU A 668 -13.91 3.06 -21.56
N SER A 669 -14.46 1.96 -22.06
CA SER A 669 -15.48 1.98 -23.12
C SER A 669 -16.83 2.56 -22.66
N TYR A 670 -17.26 2.26 -21.43
CA TYR A 670 -18.43 2.90 -20.81
C TYR A 670 -18.24 4.42 -20.68
N PHE A 671 -17.05 4.84 -20.24
CA PHE A 671 -16.70 6.25 -20.17
C PHE A 671 -16.82 6.90 -21.55
N THR A 672 -16.20 6.30 -22.57
CA THR A 672 -16.23 6.79 -23.96
C THR A 672 -17.66 6.84 -24.51
N LEU A 673 -18.49 5.83 -24.24
CA LEU A 673 -19.88 5.80 -24.70
C LEU A 673 -20.70 6.95 -24.08
N VAL A 674 -20.59 7.18 -22.78
CA VAL A 674 -21.31 8.29 -22.11
C VAL A 674 -20.74 9.65 -22.52
N HIS A 675 -19.43 9.73 -22.77
CA HIS A 675 -18.81 10.91 -23.35
C HIS A 675 -19.36 11.20 -24.76
N ALA A 676 -19.57 10.18 -25.59
CA ALA A 676 -20.21 10.31 -26.90
C ALA A 676 -21.66 10.83 -26.77
N PHE A 677 -22.44 10.32 -25.81
CA PHE A 677 -23.79 10.82 -25.54
C PHE A 677 -23.79 12.31 -25.15
N HIS A 678 -22.86 12.71 -24.28
CA HIS A 678 -22.66 14.10 -23.92
C HIS A 678 -22.33 14.95 -25.15
N SER A 679 -21.38 14.47 -25.96
CA SER A 679 -20.89 15.14 -27.17
C SER A 679 -21.98 15.32 -28.23
N VAL A 680 -22.84 14.32 -28.47
CA VAL A 680 -23.98 14.45 -29.40
C VAL A 680 -24.94 15.54 -28.92
N ALA A 681 -25.25 15.56 -27.61
CA ALA A 681 -26.15 16.56 -27.04
C ALA A 681 -25.58 17.98 -27.15
N SER A 682 -24.28 18.15 -26.84
CA SER A 682 -23.60 19.45 -26.80
C SER A 682 -23.07 19.93 -28.17
N SER A 683 -22.92 19.04 -29.16
CA SER A 683 -22.28 19.33 -30.45
C SER A 683 -22.92 20.50 -31.20
N THR A 684 -22.11 21.41 -31.72
CA THR A 684 -22.57 22.51 -32.57
C THR A 684 -22.51 22.17 -34.07
N SER A 685 -21.83 21.09 -34.45
CA SER A 685 -21.69 20.65 -35.84
C SER A 685 -22.89 19.85 -36.33
N LEU A 686 -23.59 19.14 -35.43
CA LEU A 686 -24.77 18.34 -35.77
C LEU A 686 -26.01 19.21 -35.95
N SER A 687 -26.75 18.97 -37.03
CA SER A 687 -28.06 19.61 -37.23
C SER A 687 -29.09 19.12 -36.19
N PRO A 688 -30.16 19.89 -35.90
CA PRO A 688 -31.20 19.46 -34.96
C PRO A 688 -31.81 18.09 -35.30
N LYS A 689 -31.96 17.78 -36.60
CA LYS A 689 -32.49 16.50 -37.07
C LYS A 689 -31.53 15.34 -36.79
N GLN A 690 -30.22 15.56 -36.98
CA GLN A 690 -29.18 14.58 -36.67
C GLN A 690 -29.12 14.26 -35.17
N LYS A 691 -29.18 15.31 -34.34
CA LYS A 691 -29.28 15.15 -32.89
C LYS A 691 -30.52 14.36 -32.48
N GLU A 692 -31.68 14.69 -33.05
CA GLU A 692 -32.92 13.96 -32.77
C GLU A 692 -32.84 12.49 -33.19
N HIS A 693 -32.19 12.20 -34.33
CA HIS A 693 -31.98 10.84 -34.81
C HIS A 693 -31.11 10.06 -33.82
N ALA A 694 -29.92 10.55 -33.50
CA ALA A 694 -29.02 9.90 -32.56
C ALA A 694 -29.62 9.79 -31.15
N GLN A 695 -30.38 10.78 -30.68
CA GLN A 695 -30.99 10.77 -29.35
C GLN A 695 -31.93 9.57 -29.13
N LYS A 696 -32.59 9.07 -30.18
CA LYS A 696 -33.45 7.87 -30.08
C LYS A 696 -32.63 6.62 -29.73
N LEU A 697 -31.49 6.44 -30.40
CA LEU A 697 -30.58 5.33 -30.11
C LEU A 697 -29.93 5.49 -28.73
N ILE A 698 -29.52 6.71 -28.38
CA ILE A 698 -28.93 7.02 -27.06
C ILE A 698 -29.91 6.70 -25.94
N ASP A 699 -31.16 7.15 -26.05
CA ASP A 699 -32.20 6.86 -25.04
C ASP A 699 -32.40 5.36 -24.84
N HIS A 700 -32.37 4.58 -25.93
CA HIS A 700 -32.45 3.12 -25.87
C HIS A 700 -31.23 2.50 -25.19
N LEU A 701 -30.02 2.87 -25.62
CA LEU A 701 -28.77 2.31 -25.08
C LEU A 701 -28.55 2.63 -23.60
N LEU A 702 -28.97 3.82 -23.13
CA LEU A 702 -28.82 4.24 -21.73
C LEU A 702 -29.44 3.24 -20.75
N GLU A 703 -30.58 2.65 -21.09
CA GLU A 703 -31.26 1.67 -20.24
C GLU A 703 -30.46 0.36 -20.14
N TYR A 704 -30.04 -0.19 -21.29
CA TYR A 704 -29.31 -1.46 -21.38
C TYR A 704 -27.93 -1.36 -20.74
N MET A 705 -27.20 -0.28 -21.06
CA MET A 705 -25.88 0.01 -20.53
C MET A 705 -25.90 0.11 -18.99
N LYS A 706 -26.93 0.73 -18.41
CA LYS A 706 -27.03 0.87 -16.95
C LYS A 706 -27.22 -0.47 -16.25
N VAL A 707 -27.96 -1.42 -16.86
CA VAL A 707 -28.11 -2.78 -16.31
C VAL A 707 -26.76 -3.50 -16.31
N GLY A 708 -26.05 -3.47 -17.44
CA GLY A 708 -24.70 -4.05 -17.55
C GLY A 708 -23.71 -3.45 -16.56
N LEU A 709 -23.62 -2.12 -16.51
CA LEU A 709 -22.74 -1.40 -15.59
C LEU A 709 -23.00 -1.78 -14.13
N ASN A 710 -24.26 -1.83 -13.71
CA ASN A 710 -24.61 -2.23 -12.34
C ASN A 710 -24.24 -3.69 -12.06
N LEU A 711 -24.42 -4.60 -13.02
CA LEU A 711 -24.01 -5.99 -12.88
C LEU A 711 -22.50 -6.10 -12.68
N SER A 712 -21.71 -5.46 -13.54
CA SER A 712 -20.24 -5.46 -13.46
C SER A 712 -19.75 -4.79 -12.16
N HIS A 713 -20.36 -3.67 -11.76
CA HIS A 713 -19.93 -2.93 -10.57
C HIS A 713 -20.27 -3.63 -9.24
N LYS A 714 -21.23 -4.56 -9.19
CA LYS A 714 -21.48 -5.41 -7.99
C LYS A 714 -20.22 -6.11 -7.51
N TYR A 715 -19.33 -6.45 -8.44
CA TYR A 715 -18.09 -7.15 -8.17
C TYR A 715 -16.92 -6.18 -8.04
N LYS A 716 -16.79 -5.23 -8.97
CA LYS A 716 -15.67 -4.26 -8.95
C LYS A 716 -15.69 -3.32 -7.73
N GLN A 717 -16.85 -3.04 -7.13
CA GLN A 717 -16.90 -2.26 -5.88
C GLN A 717 -16.10 -2.94 -4.74
N MET A 718 -15.97 -4.28 -4.76
CA MET A 718 -15.27 -5.03 -3.70
C MET A 718 -13.76 -4.74 -3.72
N GLU A 719 -13.23 -4.30 -4.86
CA GLU A 719 -11.84 -3.90 -5.03
C GLU A 719 -11.58 -2.46 -4.55
N LYS A 720 -12.62 -1.70 -4.21
CA LYS A 720 -12.52 -0.30 -3.73
C LYS A 720 -11.72 0.62 -4.66
N SER A 721 -11.60 0.25 -5.94
CA SER A 721 -10.73 0.91 -6.91
C SER A 721 -11.23 2.32 -7.19
N PRO A 722 -10.41 3.37 -6.98
CA PRO A 722 -10.80 4.73 -7.31
C PRO A 722 -11.07 4.91 -8.81
N PHE A 723 -10.37 4.17 -9.69
CA PHE A 723 -10.56 4.20 -11.14
C PHE A 723 -11.96 3.74 -11.54
N TYR A 724 -12.35 2.53 -11.14
CA TYR A 724 -13.67 1.99 -11.43
C TYR A 724 -14.77 2.84 -10.77
N ASN A 725 -14.54 3.33 -9.55
CA ASN A 725 -15.49 4.11 -8.79
C ASN A 725 -15.79 5.49 -9.41
N PHE A 726 -14.77 6.26 -9.82
CA PHE A 726 -15.02 7.57 -10.44
C PHE A 726 -15.69 7.44 -11.80
N ILE A 727 -15.30 6.42 -12.59
CA ILE A 727 -15.93 6.13 -13.88
C ILE A 727 -17.39 5.72 -13.65
N TYR A 728 -17.69 4.85 -12.68
CA TYR A 728 -19.06 4.50 -12.34
C TYR A 728 -19.89 5.75 -12.01
N CYS A 729 -19.36 6.67 -11.22
CA CYS A 729 -20.03 7.92 -10.89
C CYS A 729 -20.31 8.82 -12.11
N TYR A 730 -19.36 8.88 -13.05
CA TYR A 730 -19.52 9.57 -14.32
C TYR A 730 -20.59 8.89 -15.20
N VAL A 731 -20.47 7.59 -15.43
CA VAL A 731 -21.31 6.81 -16.35
C VAL A 731 -22.73 6.64 -15.81
N SER A 732 -22.93 6.59 -14.49
CA SER A 732 -24.26 6.48 -13.87
C SER A 732 -25.02 7.81 -13.74
N GLY A 733 -24.42 8.93 -14.17
CA GLY A 733 -25.06 10.25 -14.12
C GLY A 733 -25.11 10.86 -12.71
N GLN A 734 -24.27 10.41 -11.78
CA GLN A 734 -24.25 10.92 -10.41
C GLN A 734 -23.40 12.19 -10.26
N VAL A 735 -22.54 12.51 -11.25
CA VAL A 735 -21.75 13.75 -11.28
C VAL A 735 -22.42 14.83 -12.14
N ASN A 736 -22.09 16.10 -11.88
CA ASN A 736 -22.74 17.25 -12.55
C ASN A 736 -22.62 17.21 -14.08
N GLN A 737 -21.50 16.71 -14.60
CA GLN A 737 -21.16 16.66 -16.02
C GLN A 737 -22.14 15.80 -16.82
N THR A 738 -22.67 14.71 -16.24
CA THR A 738 -23.51 13.73 -16.94
C THR A 738 -24.93 13.65 -16.38
N GLN A 739 -25.21 14.22 -15.20
CA GLN A 739 -26.52 14.15 -14.54
C GLN A 739 -27.70 14.49 -15.47
N TYR A 740 -27.54 15.46 -16.37
CA TYR A 740 -28.62 15.89 -17.25
C TYR A 740 -29.05 14.82 -18.27
N LEU A 741 -28.15 13.92 -18.69
CA LEU A 741 -28.46 12.83 -19.62
C LEU A 741 -29.46 11.84 -19.02
N PHE A 742 -29.41 11.65 -17.70
CA PHE A 742 -30.19 10.64 -16.99
C PHE A 742 -31.48 11.19 -16.34
N LYS A 743 -31.74 12.50 -16.43
CA LYS A 743 -32.95 13.12 -15.86
C LYS A 743 -34.23 12.70 -16.57
N LYS A 744 -34.20 12.56 -17.90
CA LYS A 744 -35.37 12.22 -18.72
C LYS A 744 -35.98 10.87 -18.34
N HIS A 745 -35.13 9.94 -17.91
CA HIS A 745 -35.49 8.54 -17.63
C HIS A 745 -35.69 8.27 -16.12
N ASN A 746 -35.67 9.30 -15.26
CA ASN A 746 -35.61 9.15 -13.80
C ASN A 746 -34.46 8.24 -13.31
N LEU A 747 -33.36 8.17 -14.07
CA LEU A 747 -32.20 7.30 -13.79
C LEU A 747 -31.06 8.03 -13.05
N SER A 748 -31.18 9.34 -12.82
CA SER A 748 -30.12 10.23 -12.30
C SER A 748 -30.05 10.35 -10.77
N SER A 749 -30.92 9.69 -10.01
CA SER A 749 -30.94 9.82 -8.54
C SER A 749 -30.08 8.75 -7.86
N ALA A 750 -29.42 9.09 -6.75
CA ALA A 750 -28.70 8.13 -5.91
C ALA A 750 -29.61 7.01 -5.35
N LYS A 751 -30.94 7.25 -5.29
CA LYS A 751 -31.95 6.23 -4.97
C LYS A 751 -32.25 5.26 -6.12
N SER A 752 -31.75 5.53 -7.32
CA SER A 752 -31.95 4.75 -8.55
C SER A 752 -30.65 4.11 -9.07
N SER A 753 -29.53 4.31 -8.38
CA SER A 753 -28.29 3.55 -8.58
C SER A 753 -28.15 2.54 -7.46
N ASP A 754 -27.58 1.37 -7.76
CA ASP A 754 -27.30 0.35 -6.74
C ASP A 754 -26.15 0.79 -5.81
N PHE A 755 -25.38 1.81 -6.22
CA PHE A 755 -24.19 2.32 -5.54
C PHE A 755 -24.21 3.84 -5.38
N ASP A 756 -23.83 4.31 -4.19
CA ASP A 756 -23.72 5.73 -3.83
C ASP A 756 -22.30 6.27 -4.04
N CYS A 757 -22.17 7.33 -4.83
CA CYS A 757 -20.88 7.94 -5.14
C CYS A 757 -20.15 8.54 -3.94
N SER A 758 -20.85 8.94 -2.88
CA SER A 758 -20.18 9.38 -1.65
C SER A 758 -19.47 8.22 -0.96
N SER A 759 -20.09 7.04 -0.89
CA SER A 759 -19.45 5.80 -0.41
C SER A 759 -18.27 5.38 -1.30
N LEU A 760 -18.50 5.28 -2.61
CA LEU A 760 -17.47 4.88 -3.57
C LEU A 760 -16.24 5.82 -3.56
N SER A 761 -16.47 7.12 -3.34
CA SER A 761 -15.38 8.10 -3.23
C SER A 761 -14.56 7.90 -1.96
N LYS A 762 -15.17 7.51 -0.83
CA LYS A 762 -14.45 7.19 0.41
C LYS A 762 -13.58 5.95 0.25
N ASP A 763 -14.10 4.92 -0.42
CA ASP A 763 -13.33 3.71 -0.77
C ASP A 763 -12.12 4.05 -1.65
N GLY A 764 -12.34 4.86 -2.70
CA GLY A 764 -11.26 5.31 -3.57
C GLY A 764 -10.20 6.17 -2.87
N ILE A 765 -10.62 7.07 -1.98
CA ILE A 765 -9.70 7.88 -1.14
C ILE A 765 -8.87 6.97 -0.24
N TRP A 766 -9.50 6.04 0.47
CA TRP A 766 -8.79 5.07 1.31
C TRP A 766 -7.78 4.26 0.50
N TYR A 767 -8.16 3.79 -0.69
CA TYR A 767 -7.27 3.04 -1.58
C TYR A 767 -6.04 3.89 -1.94
N MET A 768 -6.24 5.13 -2.38
CA MET A 768 -5.13 6.03 -2.74
C MET A 768 -4.24 6.38 -1.54
N GLN A 769 -4.82 6.55 -0.35
CA GLN A 769 -4.06 6.78 0.88
C GLN A 769 -3.14 5.59 1.19
N ARG A 770 -3.65 4.36 0.97
CA ARG A 770 -2.92 3.10 1.14
C ARG A 770 -2.07 2.69 -0.07
N TRP A 771 -2.02 3.47 -1.16
CA TRP A 771 -1.15 3.15 -2.31
C TRP A 771 0.35 3.21 -1.90
N PRO A 772 1.22 2.25 -2.23
CA PRO A 772 2.62 2.33 -1.83
C PRO A 772 3.38 3.44 -2.58
N LEU A 773 4.32 4.15 -1.92
CA LEU A 773 5.16 5.15 -2.60
C LEU A 773 6.19 4.51 -3.54
N GLU A 774 6.73 3.35 -3.18
CA GLU A 774 7.58 2.55 -4.05
C GLU A 774 6.73 1.66 -4.96
N LEU A 775 6.91 1.79 -6.27
CA LEU A 775 6.17 1.02 -7.28
C LEU A 775 6.97 -0.18 -7.82
N ILE A 776 8.11 -0.50 -7.20
CA ILE A 776 8.80 -1.77 -7.45
C ILE A 776 7.82 -2.89 -7.12
N ASN A 777 7.65 -3.83 -8.06
CA ASN A 777 6.80 -4.99 -7.88
C ASN A 777 7.51 -6.03 -6.98
N TRP A 778 7.68 -5.68 -5.70
CA TRP A 778 8.27 -6.52 -4.67
C TRP A 778 7.43 -7.78 -4.47
N GLN A 779 8.10 -8.94 -4.44
CA GLN A 779 7.46 -10.21 -4.12
C GLN A 779 6.79 -10.14 -2.75
N GLN A 780 5.50 -10.49 -2.67
CA GLN A 780 4.73 -10.56 -1.43
C GLN A 780 4.52 -12.01 -0.97
N PHE A 781 4.23 -12.16 0.32
CA PHE A 781 3.98 -13.45 0.96
C PHE A 781 2.81 -13.29 1.94
N ASN A 782 1.59 -13.50 1.47
CA ASN A 782 0.37 -13.35 2.25
C ASN A 782 -0.45 -14.65 2.37
N SER A 783 -0.09 -15.74 1.69
CA SER A 783 -0.82 -17.01 1.78
C SER A 783 -0.85 -17.63 3.18
N ASP A 784 0.16 -17.34 4.01
CA ASP A 784 0.25 -17.77 5.41
C ASP A 784 -0.55 -16.88 6.39
N ARG A 785 -1.26 -15.86 5.90
CA ARG A 785 -2.04 -14.95 6.75
C ARG A 785 -3.23 -15.66 7.38
N LEU A 786 -3.32 -15.58 8.71
CA LEU A 786 -4.38 -16.23 9.49
C LEU A 786 -5.70 -15.44 9.50
N ASP A 787 -5.68 -14.17 9.08
CA ASP A 787 -6.85 -13.29 8.98
C ASP A 787 -7.49 -13.30 7.58
N VAL A 788 -6.86 -13.96 6.60
CA VAL A 788 -7.37 -14.06 5.23
C VAL A 788 -8.26 -15.28 5.08
N GLN A 789 -9.44 -15.08 4.47
CA GLN A 789 -10.28 -16.18 3.98
C GLN A 789 -9.89 -16.50 2.55
N ILE A 790 -9.52 -17.76 2.30
CA ILE A 790 -9.13 -18.23 0.96
C ILE A 790 -10.40 -18.56 0.18
N ASN A 791 -10.54 -17.95 -0.99
CA ASN A 791 -11.51 -18.33 -1.99
C ASN A 791 -11.00 -19.60 -2.69
N VAL A 792 -11.69 -20.74 -2.49
CA VAL A 792 -11.40 -21.98 -3.22
C VAL A 792 -12.26 -21.95 -4.48
N PRO A 793 -11.71 -21.68 -5.68
CA PRO A 793 -12.51 -21.59 -6.89
C PRO A 793 -13.11 -22.96 -7.19
N ALA A 794 -14.31 -22.99 -7.78
CA ALA A 794 -14.79 -24.24 -8.37
C ALA A 794 -13.96 -24.50 -9.65
N TYR A 795 -12.96 -25.38 -9.53
CA TYR A 795 -12.30 -26.11 -10.62
C TYR A 795 -11.44 -25.34 -11.66
N CYS A 796 -11.21 -24.02 -11.53
CA CYS A 796 -10.65 -23.23 -12.64
C CYS A 796 -9.26 -22.60 -12.47
N ASN A 797 -8.68 -22.60 -11.27
CA ASN A 797 -7.26 -22.26 -11.11
C ASN A 797 -6.67 -22.88 -9.84
N SER A 798 -5.35 -23.07 -9.81
CA SER A 798 -4.61 -23.62 -8.66
C SER A 798 -4.02 -22.55 -7.74
N SER A 799 -4.12 -21.27 -8.10
CA SER A 799 -3.63 -20.14 -7.29
C SER A 799 -4.55 -19.87 -6.10
N LEU A 800 -3.95 -19.67 -4.92
CA LEU A 800 -4.65 -19.24 -3.71
C LEU A 800 -5.11 -17.79 -3.90
N ALA A 801 -6.42 -17.55 -3.91
CA ALA A 801 -6.98 -16.20 -3.95
C ALA A 801 -7.64 -15.88 -2.62
N SER A 802 -7.56 -14.61 -2.21
CA SER A 802 -8.34 -14.11 -1.09
C SER A 802 -9.82 -13.90 -1.46
N LEU A 803 -10.71 -14.03 -0.49
CA LEU A 803 -12.13 -13.69 -0.66
C LEU A 803 -12.37 -12.17 -0.60
N GLN A 804 -11.47 -11.45 0.06
CA GLN A 804 -11.48 -9.99 0.18
C GLN A 804 -10.10 -9.47 -0.15
N MET A 805 -10.01 -8.38 -0.92
CA MET A 805 -8.70 -7.84 -1.27
C MET A 805 -7.93 -7.37 -0.03
N LEU A 806 -6.62 -7.51 -0.09
CA LEU A 806 -5.73 -6.90 0.89
C LEU A 806 -5.53 -5.40 0.62
N PRO A 807 -5.14 -4.59 1.61
CA PRO A 807 -4.79 -3.19 1.39
C PRO A 807 -3.69 -3.03 0.34
N PRO A 808 -3.72 -1.99 -0.53
CA PRO A 808 -2.78 -1.84 -1.65
C PRO A 808 -1.29 -1.84 -1.28
N ASP A 809 -0.95 -1.35 -0.09
CA ASP A 809 0.42 -1.31 0.45
C ASP A 809 0.88 -2.65 1.07
N GLU A 810 0.01 -3.67 1.08
CA GLU A 810 0.29 -5.04 1.53
C GLU A 810 0.31 -6.05 0.37
N ARG A 811 0.21 -5.57 -0.89
CA ARG A 811 0.19 -6.36 -2.12
C ARG A 811 1.40 -6.07 -3.03
N SER A 812 1.54 -6.87 -4.09
CA SER A 812 2.37 -6.52 -5.24
C SER A 812 1.87 -5.21 -5.86
N SER A 813 2.77 -4.50 -6.52
CA SER A 813 2.37 -3.32 -7.28
C SER A 813 1.76 -3.79 -8.60
N GLU A 814 0.56 -3.31 -8.89
CA GLU A 814 -0.21 -3.66 -10.09
C GLU A 814 -0.99 -2.45 -10.60
N LYS A 815 -1.36 -2.49 -11.89
CA LYS A 815 -2.30 -1.57 -12.55
C LYS A 815 -3.75 -2.07 -12.38
N TRP A 816 -4.71 -1.38 -12.99
CA TRP A 816 -6.14 -1.72 -12.83
C TRP A 816 -6.56 -3.04 -13.48
N ASN A 817 -5.72 -3.58 -14.36
CA ASN A 817 -5.85 -4.90 -14.97
C ASN A 817 -5.14 -6.02 -14.19
N GLY A 818 -4.67 -5.77 -12.96
CA GLY A 818 -4.06 -6.77 -12.07
C GLY A 818 -5.06 -7.52 -11.20
N ASN A 819 -4.63 -8.65 -10.62
CA ASN A 819 -5.47 -9.48 -9.76
C ASN A 819 -5.30 -9.08 -8.30
N VAL A 820 -6.19 -8.20 -7.81
CA VAL A 820 -6.11 -7.69 -6.43
C VAL A 820 -6.35 -8.73 -5.34
N TYR A 821 -6.77 -9.94 -5.70
CA TYR A 821 -7.04 -11.04 -4.78
C TYR A 821 -5.86 -12.02 -4.67
N ASP A 822 -4.82 -11.89 -5.49
CA ASP A 822 -3.60 -12.69 -5.37
C ASP A 822 -2.88 -12.36 -4.05
N LEU A 823 -2.39 -13.41 -3.39
CA LEU A 823 -1.73 -13.32 -2.09
C LEU A 823 -0.21 -13.25 -2.24
N ASP A 824 0.36 -13.91 -3.25
CA ASP A 824 1.80 -14.19 -3.35
C ASP A 824 2.38 -13.84 -4.73
N ASP A 825 2.25 -12.58 -5.14
CA ASP A 825 2.74 -12.08 -6.43
C ASP A 825 3.96 -11.13 -6.29
N GLY A 826 4.62 -10.82 -7.41
CA GLY A 826 5.75 -9.91 -7.53
C GLY A 826 7.10 -10.62 -7.63
N THR A 827 8.10 -9.92 -8.15
CA THR A 827 9.44 -10.49 -8.43
C THR A 827 10.61 -9.64 -7.94
N GLY A 828 10.39 -8.34 -7.74
CA GLY A 828 11.40 -7.33 -7.48
C GLY A 828 12.29 -6.99 -8.69
N PHE A 829 11.96 -7.46 -9.90
CA PHE A 829 12.70 -7.15 -11.14
C PHE A 829 11.95 -6.20 -12.08
N SER A 830 10.82 -5.65 -11.65
CA SER A 830 10.10 -4.62 -12.38
C SER A 830 9.60 -3.52 -11.46
N GLU A 831 9.35 -2.36 -12.05
CA GLU A 831 8.65 -1.25 -11.42
C GLU A 831 7.54 -0.77 -12.36
N ASP A 832 6.39 -0.47 -11.76
CA ASP A 832 5.25 0.12 -12.46
C ASP A 832 5.33 1.64 -12.51
N ASP A 833 4.70 2.21 -13.53
CA ASP A 833 4.51 3.64 -13.65
C ASP A 833 3.34 4.14 -12.76
N PRO A 834 3.32 5.42 -12.37
CA PRO A 834 2.30 5.97 -11.49
C PRO A 834 0.99 6.36 -12.18
N ALA A 835 0.78 6.06 -13.47
CA ALA A 835 -0.38 6.54 -14.21
C ALA A 835 -1.70 6.07 -13.60
N ALA A 836 -1.75 4.84 -13.07
CA ALA A 836 -2.93 4.30 -12.40
C ALA A 836 -3.41 5.22 -11.26
N PHE A 837 -2.49 5.59 -10.36
CA PHE A 837 -2.77 6.54 -9.27
C PHE A 837 -3.13 7.93 -9.81
N LEU A 838 -2.34 8.47 -10.73
CA LEU A 838 -2.52 9.84 -11.24
C LEU A 838 -3.86 10.01 -11.97
N LEU A 839 -4.25 9.04 -12.80
CA LEU A 839 -5.54 9.07 -13.51
C LEU A 839 -6.71 9.09 -12.53
N SER A 840 -6.65 8.25 -11.50
CA SER A 840 -7.67 8.18 -10.46
C SER A 840 -7.76 9.49 -9.66
N TYR A 841 -6.63 10.01 -9.21
CA TYR A 841 -6.57 11.25 -8.46
C TYR A 841 -7.14 12.42 -9.25
N TRP A 842 -6.62 12.66 -10.46
CA TRP A 842 -7.06 13.80 -11.29
C TRP A 842 -8.49 13.62 -11.82
N GLY A 843 -8.92 12.39 -12.11
CA GLY A 843 -10.30 12.08 -12.46
C GLY A 843 -11.28 12.42 -11.34
N MET A 844 -10.99 11.98 -10.10
CA MET A 844 -11.82 12.31 -8.94
C MET A 844 -11.87 13.82 -8.65
N ARG A 845 -10.74 14.53 -8.80
CA ARG A 845 -10.70 16.00 -8.68
C ARG A 845 -11.57 16.67 -9.75
N TYR A 846 -11.41 16.27 -11.02
CA TYR A 846 -12.17 16.84 -12.14
C TYR A 846 -13.68 16.65 -11.99
N PHE A 847 -14.12 15.50 -11.46
CA PHE A 847 -15.52 15.21 -11.20
C PHE A 847 -16.05 15.71 -9.85
N ASN A 848 -15.26 16.48 -9.08
CA ASN A 848 -15.60 17.01 -7.75
C ASN A 848 -15.94 15.92 -6.70
N LEU A 849 -15.36 14.73 -6.85
CA LEU A 849 -15.45 13.63 -5.88
C LEU A 849 -14.40 13.77 -4.76
N LEU A 850 -13.31 14.50 -5.04
CA LEU A 850 -12.23 14.87 -4.12
C LEU A 850 -11.93 16.38 -4.22
N GLY A 851 -11.67 17.03 -3.09
CA GLY A 851 -11.43 18.47 -2.93
C GLY A 851 -10.13 18.95 -3.53
#